data_AF-A0A931XMD1-F1
#
_entry.id   AF-A0A931XMD1-F1
#
_cell.length_a   1.000
_cell.length_b   1.000
_cell.length_c   1.000
_cell.angle_alpha   90.00
_cell.angle_beta   90.00
_cell.angle_gamma   90.00
#
_symmetry.space_group_name_H-M   'P 1'
#
loop_
_entity.id
_entity.type
_entity.pdbx_description
1 polymer ?
#
loop_
_entity_poly.entity_id
_entity_poly.type
_entity_poly.pdbx_seq_one_letter_code
_entity_poly.pdbx_strand_id
1 'polypeptide(L)'
;MNNNSQKSFAAIVLAAGEGKRMRSSLPKVLHPVDQKPLLKRTLEIIDKVRPRQIIIVINQNNSSQIKKTVGNQYTFANQQSPAGTADAARIGLRKTDKNVQIVAVMYGDDTAFYKPETIKKIFEFHRRSKSKITFVTLDKESPFGLGRILRKNDRLFGIIEEKDASPTQKKIKEVNDGLYFFNKNWLGDNLLKIKPSSVTGELYLTDLISIALNQGDKVQTYKLEDPSEWHGINTPEELEIANKLIATSQIRDSSAKEVELQKLKIHIMGAAGAGASAILSIAKSYGYEVTGCDLNPASPYTQNLKIDIAKGHSRSHLIGIDLLVISPAVEKFNSQNLELVYASKGKIPIISWQKFQGEYLQKNKFVIAVAGAYGKSTTTAMIAQILIDAGLDPTCEIGAKVLGWETNFRVGKSKYYICEADEYNDNFLYYHPDIAVILNIGWDHPDFFKTREAVINSYKKFIENIKPGGTIILGSVPTTKELIESTRAPIKGTDPAKTRVVKVKDFTELKLSIIGDFRKENAKAALTVAKILKIDPKLAKKSVESFSGLCRRLEYKGTINQVRVYDDYAVQPYTILKTSNALKEKSLNKKVVLVFEPHTFSRIETFFADFVKSLKESKVDQILITDVYPAREKGDKVILAQKLARSVGSKAQYSGSLEATARYLSKHLSGFGVILSMGAGDVYKLFDLVKNHTP
;
A
#
# COMPACT_ATOMS: atom_id res chain seq x y z
N MET A 1 21.33 -23.05 24.15
CA MET A 1 20.42 -23.24 25.31
C MET A 1 19.73 -24.58 25.15
N ASN A 2 19.76 -25.44 26.19
CA ASN A 2 19.39 -26.86 26.13
C ASN A 2 17.98 -27.14 25.58
N ASN A 3 17.90 -28.06 24.60
CA ASN A 3 16.67 -28.55 23.94
C ASN A 3 15.67 -29.25 24.89
N ASN A 4 16.01 -29.45 26.16
CA ASN A 4 15.14 -30.12 27.15
C ASN A 4 14.13 -29.19 27.85
N SER A 5 14.25 -27.87 27.75
CA SER A 5 13.32 -26.94 28.42
C SER A 5 12.02 -26.65 27.65
N GLN A 6 11.88 -27.15 26.41
CA GLN A 6 10.69 -26.92 25.57
C GLN A 6 9.55 -27.92 25.80
N LYS A 7 9.73 -28.98 26.61
CA LYS A 7 8.72 -30.04 26.87
C LYS A 7 8.14 -29.98 28.30
N SER A 8 7.69 -28.82 28.78
CA SER A 8 7.37 -28.60 30.21
C SER A 8 5.89 -28.38 30.56
N PHE A 9 4.96 -28.45 29.61
CA PHE A 9 3.52 -28.31 29.92
C PHE A 9 2.63 -29.25 29.06
N ALA A 10 1.40 -29.49 29.52
CA ALA A 10 0.35 -30.16 28.75
C ALA A 10 -0.75 -29.18 28.36
N ALA A 11 -1.34 -29.34 27.17
CA ALA A 11 -2.47 -28.53 26.70
C ALA A 11 -3.78 -29.31 26.83
N ILE A 12 -4.76 -28.73 27.53
CA ILE A 12 -6.14 -29.21 27.60
C ILE A 12 -6.99 -28.31 26.71
N VAL A 13 -7.49 -28.86 25.62
CA VAL A 13 -8.33 -28.19 24.63
C VAL A 13 -9.80 -28.53 24.91
N LEU A 14 -10.58 -27.52 25.28
CA LEU A 14 -11.98 -27.69 25.60
C LEU A 14 -12.83 -27.62 24.32
N ALA A 15 -13.40 -28.75 23.92
CA ALA A 15 -14.18 -28.92 22.70
C ALA A 15 -15.55 -29.58 22.95
N ALA A 16 -15.98 -29.66 24.21
CA ALA A 16 -17.21 -30.31 24.65
C ALA A 16 -18.46 -29.41 24.62
N GLY A 17 -18.34 -28.17 24.10
CA GLY A 17 -19.46 -27.25 24.00
C GLY A 17 -20.47 -27.65 22.92
N GLU A 18 -21.76 -27.52 23.21
CA GLU A 18 -22.85 -27.90 22.29
C GLU A 18 -23.15 -26.85 21.21
N GLY A 19 -22.63 -25.62 21.32
CA GLY A 19 -22.73 -24.64 20.25
C GLY A 19 -24.15 -24.15 19.91
N LYS A 20 -25.11 -24.22 20.85
CA LYS A 20 -26.55 -23.97 20.64
C LYS A 20 -26.90 -22.68 19.86
N ARG A 21 -26.05 -21.65 19.91
CA ARG A 21 -26.25 -20.36 19.23
C ARG A 21 -25.92 -20.38 17.72
N MET A 22 -25.19 -21.39 17.23
CA MET A 22 -24.80 -21.51 15.82
C MET A 22 -25.91 -22.04 14.90
N ARG A 23 -27.04 -22.51 15.47
CA ARG A 23 -28.18 -23.09 14.74
C ARG A 23 -27.75 -24.13 13.68
N SER A 24 -26.77 -24.96 14.01
CA SER A 24 -26.21 -25.98 13.14
C SER A 24 -26.13 -27.33 13.86
N SER A 25 -26.25 -28.43 13.11
CA SER A 25 -25.98 -29.79 13.59
C SER A 25 -24.48 -30.09 13.69
N LEU A 26 -23.63 -29.22 13.13
CA LEU A 26 -22.18 -29.29 13.24
C LEU A 26 -21.74 -28.67 14.59
N PRO A 27 -20.92 -29.35 15.40
CA PRO A 27 -20.34 -28.79 16.61
C PRO A 27 -19.60 -27.49 16.31
N LYS A 28 -19.76 -26.49 17.18
CA LYS A 28 -19.16 -25.15 17.07
C LYS A 28 -17.69 -25.18 16.63
N VAL A 29 -16.90 -26.00 17.30
CA VAL A 29 -15.45 -26.15 17.08
C VAL A 29 -15.10 -26.81 15.73
N LEU A 30 -16.07 -27.35 15.01
CA LEU A 30 -15.88 -27.95 13.68
C LEU A 30 -16.33 -27.03 12.55
N HIS A 31 -16.94 -25.87 12.85
CA HIS A 31 -17.25 -24.89 11.81
C HIS A 31 -15.97 -24.43 11.10
N PRO A 32 -15.98 -24.36 9.76
CA PRO A 32 -14.80 -23.97 9.00
C PRO A 32 -14.59 -22.45 9.08
N VAL A 33 -13.34 -22.06 9.30
CA VAL A 33 -12.83 -20.72 8.98
C VAL A 33 -11.69 -20.88 8.01
N ASP A 34 -11.81 -20.23 6.85
CA ASP A 34 -10.92 -20.40 5.70
C ASP A 34 -10.78 -21.89 5.31
N GLN A 35 -11.93 -22.51 5.02
CA GLN A 35 -12.08 -23.91 4.61
C GLN A 35 -11.52 -24.96 5.61
N LYS A 36 -11.05 -24.56 6.80
CA LYS A 36 -10.48 -25.45 7.80
C LYS A 36 -11.27 -25.38 9.11
N PRO A 37 -11.66 -26.53 9.71
CA PRO A 37 -12.34 -26.56 11.00
C PRO A 37 -11.53 -25.84 12.10
N LEU A 38 -12.20 -25.04 12.93
CA LEU A 38 -11.57 -24.27 14.04
C LEU A 38 -10.68 -25.14 14.92
N LEU A 39 -11.18 -26.30 15.37
CA LEU A 39 -10.43 -27.23 16.21
C LEU A 39 -9.16 -27.72 15.52
N LYS A 40 -9.20 -27.96 14.21
CA LYS A 40 -8.02 -28.39 13.45
C LYS A 40 -6.97 -27.27 13.40
N ARG A 41 -7.39 -26.01 13.22
CA ARG A 41 -6.49 -24.85 13.30
C ARG A 41 -5.85 -24.72 14.68
N THR A 42 -6.68 -24.81 15.73
CA THR A 42 -6.22 -24.80 17.13
C THR A 42 -5.16 -25.87 17.38
N LEU A 43 -5.40 -27.11 16.96
CA LEU A 43 -4.45 -28.21 17.13
C LEU A 43 -3.15 -27.98 16.34
N GLU A 44 -3.23 -27.50 15.09
CA GLU A 44 -2.03 -27.14 14.30
C GLU A 44 -1.18 -26.05 14.97
N ILE A 45 -1.81 -25.08 15.63
CA ILE A 45 -1.11 -24.03 16.41
C ILE A 45 -0.42 -24.66 17.61
N ILE A 46 -1.14 -25.48 18.39
CA ILE A 46 -0.62 -26.12 19.61
C ILE A 46 0.51 -27.09 19.29
N ASP A 47 0.41 -27.88 18.22
CA ASP A 47 1.47 -28.80 17.78
C ASP A 47 2.78 -28.06 17.51
N LYS A 48 2.72 -26.85 16.93
CA LYS A 48 3.90 -25.98 16.71
C LYS A 48 4.49 -25.42 17.99
N VAL A 49 3.71 -25.35 19.07
CA VAL A 49 4.19 -25.02 20.42
C VAL A 49 4.91 -26.21 21.06
N ARG A 50 4.66 -27.43 20.58
CA ARG A 50 5.27 -28.69 21.03
C ARG A 50 5.07 -28.97 22.54
N PRO A 51 3.83 -28.92 23.07
CA PRO A 51 3.58 -29.35 24.45
C PRO A 51 3.93 -30.83 24.61
N ARG A 52 4.14 -31.27 25.86
CA ARG A 52 4.41 -32.68 26.17
C ARG A 52 3.22 -33.59 25.83
N GLN A 53 2.01 -33.05 25.95
CA GLN A 53 0.76 -33.77 25.72
C GLN A 53 -0.33 -32.79 25.31
N ILE A 54 -1.20 -33.23 24.40
CA ILE A 54 -2.44 -32.53 24.02
C ILE A 54 -3.61 -33.44 24.37
N ILE A 55 -4.53 -32.90 25.19
CA ILE A 55 -5.74 -33.57 25.63
C ILE A 55 -6.94 -32.80 25.08
N ILE A 56 -7.79 -33.47 24.30
CA ILE A 56 -9.01 -32.89 23.75
C ILE A 56 -10.19 -33.37 24.58
N VAL A 57 -10.91 -32.43 25.19
CA VAL A 57 -12.12 -32.71 25.97
C VAL A 57 -13.33 -32.63 25.05
N ILE A 58 -14.00 -33.75 24.87
CA ILE A 58 -15.16 -33.94 23.97
C ILE A 58 -16.37 -34.40 24.77
N ASN A 59 -17.58 -34.35 24.21
CA ASN A 59 -18.77 -34.94 24.82
C ASN A 59 -19.32 -36.09 23.96
N GLN A 60 -20.30 -36.84 24.47
CA GLN A 60 -20.89 -37.97 23.74
C GLN A 60 -21.50 -37.57 22.39
N ASN A 61 -22.12 -36.39 22.32
CA ASN A 61 -22.83 -35.89 21.14
C ASN A 61 -21.88 -35.48 20.00
N ASN A 62 -20.66 -35.04 20.31
CA ASN A 62 -19.69 -34.54 19.31
C ASN A 62 -18.45 -35.43 19.10
N SER A 63 -18.28 -36.47 19.94
CA SER A 63 -17.10 -37.35 19.95
C SER A 63 -16.79 -37.99 18.60
N SER A 64 -17.80 -38.56 17.92
CA SER A 64 -17.62 -39.23 16.63
C SER A 64 -17.14 -38.27 15.54
N GLN A 65 -17.77 -37.10 15.43
CA GLN A 65 -17.45 -36.08 14.43
C GLN A 65 -16.06 -35.46 14.68
N ILE A 66 -15.74 -35.15 15.93
CA ILE A 66 -14.42 -34.59 16.29
C ILE A 66 -13.31 -35.60 15.96
N LYS A 67 -13.42 -36.85 16.41
CA LYS A 67 -12.39 -37.88 16.14
C LYS A 67 -12.21 -38.13 14.64
N LYS A 68 -13.31 -38.14 13.87
CA LYS A 68 -13.24 -38.24 12.40
C LYS A 68 -12.49 -37.06 11.76
N THR A 69 -12.61 -35.87 12.34
CA THR A 69 -12.03 -34.64 11.79
C THR A 69 -10.55 -34.47 12.14
N VAL A 70 -10.16 -34.76 13.39
CA VAL A 70 -8.80 -34.47 13.90
C VAL A 70 -7.89 -35.70 13.98
N GLY A 71 -8.45 -36.91 13.79
CA GLY A 71 -7.71 -38.17 13.89
C GLY A 71 -7.54 -38.67 15.33
N ASN A 72 -6.93 -39.85 15.48
CA ASN A 72 -6.78 -40.55 16.77
C ASN A 72 -5.42 -40.33 17.44
N GLN A 73 -4.62 -39.37 16.96
CA GLN A 73 -3.26 -39.10 17.47
C GLN A 73 -3.22 -38.36 18.82
N TYR A 74 -4.34 -37.77 19.25
CA TYR A 74 -4.44 -37.00 20.49
C TYR A 74 -5.05 -37.83 21.62
N THR A 75 -4.80 -37.42 22.87
CA THR A 75 -5.50 -38.00 24.02
C THR A 75 -6.91 -37.41 24.10
N PHE A 76 -7.94 -38.25 24.14
CA PHE A 76 -9.33 -37.78 24.29
C PHE A 76 -9.84 -38.00 25.72
N ALA A 77 -10.51 -37.00 26.26
CA ALA A 77 -11.19 -37.08 27.55
C ALA A 77 -12.70 -36.82 27.33
N ASN A 78 -13.54 -37.80 27.68
CA ASN A 78 -14.98 -37.72 27.43
C ASN A 78 -15.71 -37.12 28.63
N GLN A 79 -16.33 -35.96 28.42
CA GLN A 79 -17.25 -35.32 29.34
C GLN A 79 -18.65 -35.89 29.13
N GLN A 80 -19.11 -36.68 30.09
CA GLN A 80 -20.40 -37.38 30.02
C GLN A 80 -21.57 -36.40 29.93
N SER A 81 -21.54 -35.32 30.73
CA SER A 81 -22.51 -34.22 30.69
C SER A 81 -21.78 -32.88 30.76
N PRO A 82 -22.08 -31.90 29.87
CA PRO A 82 -21.37 -30.64 29.79
C PRO A 82 -21.74 -29.70 30.96
N ALA A 83 -21.21 -29.97 32.15
CA ALA A 83 -21.50 -29.22 33.39
C ALA A 83 -20.75 -27.87 33.51
N GLY A 84 -20.01 -27.46 32.47
CA GLY A 84 -19.25 -26.20 32.45
C GLY A 84 -17.76 -26.37 32.14
N THR A 85 -17.06 -25.25 31.98
CA THR A 85 -15.65 -25.20 31.57
C THR A 85 -14.70 -25.74 32.63
N ALA A 86 -15.03 -25.57 33.92
CA ALA A 86 -14.22 -26.12 35.00
C ALA A 86 -14.30 -27.66 35.05
N ASP A 87 -15.48 -28.24 34.85
CA ASP A 87 -15.63 -29.69 34.78
C ASP A 87 -14.87 -30.27 33.59
N ALA A 88 -14.94 -29.60 32.44
CA ALA A 88 -14.20 -29.99 31.26
C ALA A 88 -12.67 -29.96 31.51
N ALA A 89 -12.16 -28.90 32.15
CA ALA A 89 -10.76 -28.81 32.56
C ALA A 89 -10.37 -29.93 33.55
N ARG A 90 -11.23 -30.27 34.51
CA ARG A 90 -11.02 -31.37 35.47
C ARG A 90 -10.91 -32.73 34.78
N ILE A 91 -11.78 -32.99 33.82
CA ILE A 91 -11.76 -34.24 33.05
C ILE A 91 -10.50 -34.34 32.20
N GLY A 92 -10.08 -33.24 31.57
CA GLY A 92 -8.80 -33.16 30.86
C GLY A 92 -7.60 -33.39 31.78
N LEU A 93 -7.62 -32.79 32.97
CA LEU A 93 -6.53 -32.87 33.96
C LEU A 93 -6.25 -34.31 34.38
N ARG A 94 -7.29 -35.14 34.54
CA ARG A 94 -7.16 -36.56 34.87
C ARG A 94 -6.38 -37.37 33.84
N LYS A 95 -6.28 -36.89 32.60
CA LYS A 95 -5.53 -37.53 31.51
C LYS A 95 -4.12 -36.99 31.34
N THR A 96 -3.71 -36.00 32.13
CA THR A 96 -2.37 -35.39 32.04
C THR A 96 -1.29 -36.28 32.65
N ASP A 97 -0.15 -36.43 31.98
CA ASP A 97 1.04 -37.15 32.46
C ASP A 97 1.47 -36.64 33.85
N LYS A 98 1.81 -37.56 34.75
CA LYS A 98 2.26 -37.28 36.13
C LYS A 98 3.46 -36.32 36.19
N ASN A 99 4.34 -36.34 35.19
CA ASN A 99 5.54 -35.51 35.13
C ASN A 99 5.30 -34.06 34.67
N VAL A 100 4.07 -33.72 34.27
CA VAL A 100 3.71 -32.36 33.87
C VAL A 100 3.53 -31.48 35.11
N GLN A 101 4.13 -30.29 35.12
CA GLN A 101 4.00 -29.33 36.23
C GLN A 101 3.08 -28.15 35.88
N ILE A 102 2.95 -27.83 34.58
CA ILE A 102 2.16 -26.70 34.08
C ILE A 102 1.13 -27.24 33.11
N VAL A 103 -0.10 -26.74 33.21
CA VAL A 103 -1.20 -27.10 32.31
C VAL A 103 -1.73 -25.83 31.66
N ALA A 104 -1.76 -25.82 30.33
CA ALA A 104 -2.49 -24.83 29.57
C ALA A 104 -3.94 -25.29 29.39
N VAL A 105 -4.92 -24.46 29.71
CA VAL A 105 -6.33 -24.71 29.39
C VAL A 105 -6.77 -23.68 28.37
N MET A 106 -7.40 -24.15 27.30
CA MET A 106 -7.71 -23.32 26.13
C MET A 106 -8.99 -23.79 25.44
N TYR A 107 -9.74 -22.86 24.87
CA TYR A 107 -10.97 -23.17 24.13
C TYR A 107 -10.64 -23.57 22.69
N GLY A 108 -11.27 -24.65 22.20
CA GLY A 108 -10.97 -25.26 20.90
C GLY A 108 -11.30 -24.39 19.69
N ASP A 109 -12.18 -23.42 19.86
CA ASP A 109 -12.61 -22.42 18.90
C ASP A 109 -11.79 -21.13 18.99
N ASP A 110 -11.71 -20.51 20.17
CA ASP A 110 -11.09 -19.19 20.34
C ASP A 110 -9.57 -19.21 20.11
N THR A 111 -8.92 -20.36 20.31
CA THR A 111 -7.47 -20.51 20.11
C THR A 111 -7.06 -20.54 18.62
N ALA A 112 -8.01 -20.63 17.70
CA ALA A 112 -7.73 -20.80 16.26
C ALA A 112 -7.04 -19.60 15.59
N PHE A 113 -6.87 -18.49 16.31
CA PHE A 113 -6.33 -17.22 15.82
C PHE A 113 -4.94 -16.88 16.36
N TYR A 114 -4.48 -17.62 17.37
CA TYR A 114 -3.20 -17.38 18.01
C TYR A 114 -2.02 -17.70 17.11
N LYS A 115 -0.92 -16.95 17.26
CA LYS A 115 0.37 -17.39 16.76
C LYS A 115 1.03 -18.37 17.75
N PRO A 116 1.72 -19.43 17.28
CA PRO A 116 2.47 -20.33 18.15
C PRO A 116 3.48 -19.57 19.04
N GLU A 117 4.09 -18.50 18.53
CA GLU A 117 5.06 -17.66 19.22
C GLU A 117 4.42 -16.91 20.39
N THR A 118 3.18 -16.47 20.24
CA THR A 118 2.43 -15.77 21.29
C THR A 118 2.15 -16.71 22.46
N ILE A 119 1.70 -17.95 22.18
CA ILE A 119 1.50 -18.96 23.23
C ILE A 119 2.83 -19.30 23.93
N LYS A 120 3.95 -19.40 23.18
CA LYS A 120 5.29 -19.60 23.76
C LYS A 120 5.70 -18.44 24.67
N LYS A 121 5.46 -17.18 24.28
CA LYS A 121 5.73 -15.99 25.10
C LYS A 121 4.93 -16.02 26.41
N ILE A 122 3.63 -16.32 26.34
CA ILE A 122 2.76 -16.38 27.51
C ILE A 122 3.21 -17.51 28.46
N PHE A 123 3.55 -18.67 27.91
CA PHE A 123 4.11 -19.78 28.69
C PHE A 123 5.40 -19.38 29.42
N GLU A 124 6.34 -18.73 28.73
CA GLU A 124 7.58 -18.24 29.32
C GLU A 124 7.33 -17.17 30.39
N PHE A 125 6.36 -16.29 30.17
CA PHE A 125 5.92 -15.30 31.16
C PHE A 125 5.36 -15.96 32.42
N HIS A 126 4.50 -16.98 32.28
CA HIS A 126 3.99 -17.77 33.40
C HIS A 126 5.12 -18.45 34.19
N ARG A 127 6.07 -19.07 33.48
CA ARG A 127 7.21 -19.76 34.11
C ARG A 127 8.10 -18.78 34.88
N ARG A 128 8.40 -17.61 34.30
CA ARG A 128 9.24 -16.58 34.94
C ARG A 128 8.56 -15.92 36.13
N SER A 129 7.25 -15.66 36.02
CA SER A 129 6.49 -15.03 37.10
C SER A 129 6.28 -15.96 38.29
N LYS A 130 6.40 -17.29 38.10
CA LYS A 130 6.07 -18.32 39.11
C LYS A 130 4.65 -18.17 39.66
N SER A 131 3.74 -17.62 38.86
CA SER A 131 2.33 -17.48 39.22
C SER A 131 1.63 -18.84 39.28
N LYS A 132 0.60 -18.98 40.12
CA LYS A 132 -0.29 -20.16 40.08
C LYS A 132 -1.18 -20.13 38.85
N ILE A 133 -1.57 -18.93 38.43
CA ILE A 133 -2.41 -18.68 37.26
C ILE A 133 -1.79 -17.54 36.44
N THR A 134 -1.64 -17.76 35.14
CA THR A 134 -1.54 -16.68 34.16
C THR A 134 -2.70 -16.83 33.18
N PHE A 135 -3.42 -15.77 32.90
CA PHE A 135 -4.45 -15.76 31.86
C PHE A 135 -4.35 -14.53 30.98
N VAL A 136 -4.91 -14.60 29.78
CA VAL A 136 -4.76 -13.54 28.78
C VAL A 136 -5.96 -12.59 28.83
N THR A 137 -5.67 -11.29 28.69
CA THR A 137 -6.68 -10.23 28.62
C THR A 137 -6.48 -9.37 27.38
N LEU A 138 -7.57 -8.76 26.91
CA LEU A 138 -7.54 -7.80 25.81
C LEU A 138 -8.67 -6.78 25.93
N ASP A 139 -8.54 -5.64 25.26
CA ASP A 139 -9.62 -4.66 25.16
C ASP A 139 -10.51 -4.95 23.94
N LYS A 140 -11.83 -4.96 24.14
CA LYS A 140 -12.82 -5.04 23.06
C LYS A 140 -13.80 -3.88 23.13
N GLU A 141 -14.01 -3.24 21.98
CA GLU A 141 -15.01 -2.17 21.82
C GLU A 141 -16.45 -2.68 22.04
N SER A 142 -16.74 -3.89 21.57
CA SER A 142 -18.00 -4.59 21.82
C SER A 142 -17.72 -5.93 22.54
N PRO A 143 -17.74 -5.95 23.88
CA PRO A 143 -17.38 -7.14 24.66
C PRO A 143 -18.54 -8.13 24.88
N PHE A 144 -19.62 -8.03 24.08
CA PHE A 144 -20.81 -8.86 24.23
C PHE A 144 -20.47 -10.36 24.22
N GLY A 145 -20.97 -11.10 25.22
CA GLY A 145 -20.78 -12.54 25.31
C GLY A 145 -19.49 -13.01 25.99
N LEU A 146 -18.63 -12.09 26.47
CA LEU A 146 -17.31 -12.41 27.03
C LEU A 146 -17.20 -12.21 28.54
N GLY A 147 -16.25 -12.87 29.21
CA GLY A 147 -15.97 -12.60 30.63
C GLY A 147 -15.32 -11.24 30.84
N ARG A 148 -15.75 -10.45 31.83
CA ARG A 148 -15.20 -9.11 32.14
C ARG A 148 -14.14 -9.18 33.23
N ILE A 149 -13.03 -8.49 33.01
CA ILE A 149 -11.94 -8.41 34.00
C ILE A 149 -12.30 -7.35 35.04
N LEU A 150 -12.36 -7.78 36.31
CA LEU A 150 -12.72 -6.90 37.41
C LEU A 150 -11.45 -6.36 38.09
N ARG A 151 -11.25 -5.05 38.00
CA ARG A 151 -10.15 -4.34 38.65
C ARG A 151 -10.63 -3.21 39.55
N LYS A 152 -9.93 -3.00 40.67
CA LYS A 152 -10.09 -1.84 41.55
C LYS A 152 -8.71 -1.24 41.80
N ASN A 153 -8.49 0.01 41.39
CA ASN A 153 -7.17 0.68 41.43
C ASN A 153 -6.07 -0.19 40.78
N ASP A 154 -6.34 -0.67 39.56
CA ASP A 154 -5.51 -1.59 38.76
C ASP A 154 -5.27 -2.99 39.34
N ARG A 155 -5.70 -3.25 40.58
CA ARG A 155 -5.63 -4.57 41.20
C ARG A 155 -6.77 -5.47 40.72
N LEU A 156 -6.41 -6.63 40.19
CA LEU A 156 -7.35 -7.68 39.80
C LEU A 156 -8.06 -8.23 41.05
N PHE A 157 -9.39 -8.34 40.99
CA PHE A 157 -10.17 -8.99 42.04
C PHE A 157 -11.11 -10.09 41.54
N GLY A 158 -11.22 -10.30 40.23
CA GLY A 158 -11.99 -11.42 39.67
C GLY A 158 -12.26 -11.32 38.18
N ILE A 159 -13.00 -12.30 37.68
CA ILE A 159 -13.63 -12.29 36.35
C ILE A 159 -15.10 -12.59 36.56
N ILE A 160 -15.98 -11.94 35.80
CA ILE A 160 -17.42 -12.21 35.80
C ILE A 160 -17.88 -12.57 34.39
N GLU A 161 -18.60 -13.67 34.23
CA GLU A 161 -19.17 -14.07 32.94
C GLU A 161 -20.29 -13.11 32.50
N GLU A 162 -20.47 -12.90 31.19
CA GLU A 162 -21.48 -11.99 30.64
C GLU A 162 -22.91 -12.26 31.17
N LYS A 163 -23.24 -13.54 31.37
CA LYS A 163 -24.56 -13.97 31.87
C LYS A 163 -24.78 -13.57 33.33
N ASP A 164 -23.70 -13.45 34.09
CA ASP A 164 -23.73 -13.21 35.54
C ASP A 164 -23.38 -11.74 35.86
N ALA A 165 -22.96 -10.96 34.84
CA ALA A 165 -22.55 -9.57 34.98
C ALA A 165 -23.74 -8.59 35.07
N SER A 166 -23.63 -7.64 35.98
CA SER A 166 -24.56 -6.51 36.08
C SER A 166 -24.49 -5.57 34.86
N PRO A 167 -25.50 -4.73 34.60
CA PRO A 167 -25.47 -3.78 33.49
C PRO A 167 -24.26 -2.82 33.49
N THR A 168 -23.71 -2.50 34.67
CA THR A 168 -22.50 -1.68 34.78
C THR A 168 -21.24 -2.48 34.47
N GLN A 169 -21.15 -3.73 34.96
CA GLN A 169 -20.02 -4.62 34.67
C GLN A 169 -19.94 -4.97 33.18
N LYS A 170 -21.08 -5.14 32.51
CA LYS A 170 -21.13 -5.39 31.05
C LYS A 170 -20.48 -4.30 30.19
N LYS A 171 -20.29 -3.07 30.73
CA LYS A 171 -19.62 -1.97 30.05
C LYS A 171 -18.09 -2.03 30.12
N ILE A 172 -17.53 -2.91 30.95
CA ILE A 172 -16.07 -3.11 31.04
C ILE A 172 -15.57 -3.64 29.70
N LYS A 173 -14.52 -3.00 29.15
CA LYS A 173 -13.93 -3.35 27.86
C LYS A 173 -12.79 -4.36 27.94
N GLU A 174 -12.12 -4.47 29.08
CA GLU A 174 -11.11 -5.50 29.31
C GLU A 174 -11.80 -6.85 29.50
N VAL A 175 -11.54 -7.80 28.61
CA VAL A 175 -12.18 -9.11 28.56
C VAL A 175 -11.19 -10.25 28.74
N ASN A 176 -11.71 -11.36 29.23
CA ASN A 176 -11.05 -12.65 29.25
C ASN A 176 -11.17 -13.35 27.89
N ASP A 177 -10.07 -13.93 27.44
CA ASP A 177 -9.97 -14.52 26.11
C ASP A 177 -10.03 -16.07 26.12
N GLY A 178 -9.98 -16.68 27.31
CA GLY A 178 -10.08 -18.13 27.47
C GLY A 178 -8.77 -18.91 27.44
N LEU A 179 -7.60 -18.25 27.35
CA LEU A 179 -6.29 -18.92 27.46
C LEU A 179 -5.71 -18.77 28.87
N TYR A 180 -5.44 -19.91 29.51
CA TYR A 180 -4.89 -19.99 30.85
C TYR A 180 -3.67 -20.91 30.91
N PHE A 181 -2.69 -20.53 31.73
CA PHE A 181 -1.63 -21.39 32.22
C PHE A 181 -1.76 -21.53 33.74
N PHE A 182 -1.79 -22.78 34.20
CA PHE A 182 -1.92 -23.13 35.60
C PHE A 182 -0.75 -23.97 36.07
N ASN A 183 -0.40 -23.81 37.35
CA ASN A 183 0.29 -24.88 38.06
C ASN A 183 -0.64 -26.10 38.19
N LYS A 184 -0.17 -27.28 37.77
CA LYS A 184 -1.00 -28.50 37.68
C LYS A 184 -1.61 -28.91 39.01
N ASN A 185 -0.81 -28.99 40.07
CA ASN A 185 -1.26 -29.45 41.38
C ASN A 185 -2.28 -28.48 41.96
N TRP A 186 -1.96 -27.19 41.91
CA TRP A 186 -2.88 -26.14 42.35
C TRP A 186 -4.21 -26.18 41.59
N LEU A 187 -4.19 -26.40 40.27
CA LEU A 187 -5.40 -26.55 39.47
C LEU A 187 -6.24 -27.73 39.94
N GLY A 188 -5.61 -28.88 40.19
CA GLY A 188 -6.29 -30.08 40.69
C GLY A 188 -6.99 -29.85 42.04
N ASP A 189 -6.29 -29.21 42.97
CA ASP A 189 -6.80 -28.96 44.33
C ASP A 189 -7.96 -27.97 44.36
N ASN A 190 -8.03 -27.06 43.38
CA ASN A 190 -8.99 -25.96 43.38
C ASN A 190 -10.18 -26.15 42.43
N LEU A 191 -10.07 -27.00 41.39
CA LEU A 191 -11.19 -27.30 40.50
C LEU A 191 -12.40 -27.90 41.24
N LEU A 192 -12.17 -28.64 42.33
CA LEU A 192 -13.24 -29.22 43.15
C LEU A 192 -13.94 -28.21 44.08
N LYS A 193 -13.37 -27.01 44.24
CA LYS A 193 -13.91 -25.95 45.12
C LYS A 193 -14.88 -25.01 44.39
N ILE A 194 -14.95 -25.10 43.06
CA ILE A 194 -15.83 -24.27 42.23
C ILE A 194 -17.28 -24.70 42.49
N LYS A 195 -18.15 -23.71 42.70
CA LYS A 195 -19.57 -23.91 42.93
C LYS A 195 -20.34 -23.63 41.63
N PRO A 196 -21.50 -24.27 41.39
CA PRO A 196 -22.34 -23.93 40.26
C PRO A 196 -22.76 -22.45 40.30
N SER A 197 -22.76 -21.79 39.14
CA SER A 197 -23.31 -20.43 39.02
C SER A 197 -24.77 -20.41 39.48
N SER A 198 -25.15 -19.40 40.25
CA SER A 198 -26.53 -19.20 40.70
C SER A 198 -27.48 -18.82 39.56
N VAL A 199 -26.95 -18.42 38.41
CA VAL A 199 -27.73 -17.99 37.24
C VAL A 199 -27.90 -19.14 36.24
N THR A 200 -26.81 -19.85 35.94
CA THR A 200 -26.79 -20.85 34.86
C THR A 200 -26.68 -22.29 35.34
N GLY A 201 -26.25 -22.50 36.58
CA GLY A 201 -25.85 -23.82 37.11
C GLY A 201 -24.55 -24.36 36.53
N GLU A 202 -23.86 -23.63 35.64
CA GLU A 202 -22.60 -24.06 35.04
C GLU A 202 -21.43 -23.86 36.02
N LEU A 203 -20.43 -24.74 35.97
CA LEU A 203 -19.17 -24.61 36.69
C LEU A 203 -18.16 -23.82 35.85
N TYR A 204 -17.89 -22.57 36.22
CA TYR A 204 -17.02 -21.69 35.45
C TYR A 204 -15.55 -21.77 35.87
N LEU A 205 -14.67 -21.98 34.88
CA LEU A 205 -13.23 -21.96 35.10
C LEU A 205 -12.72 -20.60 35.61
N THR A 206 -13.41 -19.51 35.26
CA THR A 206 -13.10 -18.15 35.67
C THR A 206 -13.19 -17.93 37.18
N ASP A 207 -13.98 -18.74 37.90
CA ASP A 207 -14.07 -18.68 39.36
C ASP A 207 -12.75 -19.04 40.07
N LEU A 208 -11.84 -19.75 39.41
CA LEU A 208 -10.50 -20.01 39.93
C LEU A 208 -9.71 -18.74 40.20
N ILE A 209 -9.99 -17.65 39.48
CA ILE A 209 -9.31 -16.37 39.69
C ILE A 209 -9.65 -15.82 41.08
N SER A 210 -10.95 -15.77 41.42
CA SER A 210 -11.41 -15.33 42.73
C SER A 210 -10.92 -16.27 43.84
N ILE A 211 -10.91 -17.59 43.60
CA ILE A 211 -10.37 -18.58 44.55
C ILE A 211 -8.89 -18.34 44.82
N ALA A 212 -8.06 -18.14 43.78
CA ALA A 212 -6.64 -17.87 43.93
C ALA A 212 -6.38 -16.56 44.68
N LEU A 213 -7.10 -15.49 44.33
CA LEU A 213 -6.94 -14.19 44.97
C LEU A 213 -7.31 -14.25 46.45
N ASN A 214 -8.38 -14.98 46.81
CA ASN A 214 -8.78 -15.19 48.20
C ASN A 214 -7.77 -16.04 49.00
N GLN A 215 -7.03 -16.93 48.34
CA GLN A 215 -5.97 -17.74 48.94
C GLN A 215 -4.62 -16.98 49.04
N GLY A 216 -4.54 -15.76 48.50
CA GLY A 216 -3.29 -15.00 48.42
C GLY A 216 -2.32 -15.53 47.37
N ASP A 217 -2.79 -16.36 46.44
CA ASP A 217 -1.96 -16.92 45.38
C ASP A 217 -1.60 -15.88 44.32
N LYS A 218 -0.41 -16.02 43.75
CA LYS A 218 0.06 -15.13 42.70
C LYS A 218 -0.69 -15.40 41.40
N VAL A 219 -1.55 -14.47 41.00
CA VAL A 219 -2.24 -14.42 39.71
C VAL A 219 -1.60 -13.35 38.83
N GLN A 220 -1.44 -13.63 37.53
CA GLN A 220 -0.91 -12.68 36.56
C GLN A 220 -1.83 -12.59 35.34
N THR A 221 -1.95 -11.38 34.78
CA THR A 221 -2.62 -11.13 33.51
C THR A 221 -1.59 -10.85 32.44
N TYR A 222 -1.68 -11.51 31.28
CA TYR A 222 -0.91 -11.17 30.10
C TYR A 222 -1.81 -10.40 29.14
N LYS A 223 -1.51 -9.12 28.87
CA LYS A 223 -2.29 -8.34 27.91
C LYS A 223 -1.85 -8.70 26.49
N LEU A 224 -2.77 -9.17 25.66
CA LEU A 224 -2.48 -9.58 24.28
C LEU A 224 -1.96 -8.37 23.48
N GLU A 225 -0.76 -8.51 22.89
CA GLU A 225 -0.08 -7.43 22.15
C GLU A 225 -0.82 -7.07 20.84
N ASP A 226 -1.30 -8.09 20.13
CA ASP A 226 -2.08 -7.95 18.90
C ASP A 226 -3.51 -8.48 19.12
N PRO A 227 -4.51 -7.61 19.29
CA PRO A 227 -5.91 -8.02 19.45
C PRO A 227 -6.51 -8.81 18.28
N SER A 228 -5.82 -8.88 17.13
CA SER A 228 -6.23 -9.70 15.98
C SER A 228 -5.86 -11.17 16.11
N GLU A 229 -4.99 -11.53 17.06
CA GLU A 229 -4.67 -12.93 17.41
C GLU A 229 -5.76 -13.61 18.24
N TRP A 230 -6.90 -12.93 18.46
CA TRP A 230 -8.05 -13.49 19.16
C TRP A 230 -9.40 -12.97 18.63
N HIS A 231 -10.33 -13.90 18.41
CA HIS A 231 -11.71 -13.59 18.06
C HIS A 231 -12.66 -14.65 18.63
N GLY A 232 -13.58 -14.24 19.50
CA GLY A 232 -14.67 -15.10 19.95
C GLY A 232 -15.67 -15.32 18.82
N ILE A 233 -15.98 -16.58 18.50
CA ILE A 233 -17.02 -16.94 17.53
C ILE A 233 -18.17 -17.51 18.33
N ASN A 234 -19.36 -16.94 18.31
CA ASN A 234 -20.56 -17.47 18.97
C ASN A 234 -21.80 -17.40 18.07
N THR A 235 -21.77 -16.61 16.99
CA THR A 235 -22.83 -16.50 15.98
C THR A 235 -22.29 -16.71 14.55
N PRO A 236 -23.18 -16.98 13.56
CA PRO A 236 -22.79 -17.03 12.15
C PRO A 236 -22.16 -15.73 11.63
N GLU A 237 -22.59 -14.57 12.10
CA GLU A 237 -22.03 -13.27 11.71
C GLU A 237 -20.58 -13.13 12.21
N GLU A 238 -20.31 -13.56 13.44
CA GLU A 238 -18.95 -13.61 13.99
C GLU A 238 -18.07 -14.62 13.24
N LEU A 239 -18.64 -15.72 12.74
CA LEU A 239 -17.94 -16.66 11.87
C LEU A 239 -17.56 -16.02 10.52
N GLU A 240 -18.40 -15.16 9.95
CA GLU A 240 -18.08 -14.41 8.73
C GLU A 240 -16.96 -13.38 8.99
N ILE A 241 -17.02 -12.69 10.14
CA ILE A 241 -15.96 -11.77 10.57
C ILE A 241 -14.64 -12.53 10.78
N ALA A 242 -14.68 -13.70 11.40
CA ALA A 242 -13.53 -14.58 11.55
C ALA A 242 -12.92 -14.98 10.19
N ASN A 243 -13.74 -15.30 9.19
CA ASN A 243 -13.24 -15.58 7.83
C ASN A 243 -12.50 -14.38 7.22
N LYS A 244 -13.03 -13.16 7.42
CA LYS A 244 -12.37 -11.92 6.97
C LYS A 244 -11.07 -11.66 7.75
N LEU A 245 -11.07 -11.91 9.06
CA LEU A 245 -9.89 -11.75 9.92
C LEU A 245 -8.79 -12.75 9.55
N ILE A 246 -9.11 -14.00 9.28
CA ILE A 246 -8.13 -15.00 8.84
C ILE A 246 -7.64 -14.70 7.42
N ALA A 247 -8.49 -14.26 6.51
CA ALA A 247 -8.04 -13.78 5.20
C ALA A 247 -7.04 -12.60 5.36
N THR A 248 -7.34 -11.67 6.27
CA THR A 248 -6.49 -10.51 6.56
C THR A 248 -5.22 -10.87 7.33
N SER A 249 -5.28 -11.83 8.26
CA SER A 249 -4.13 -12.30 9.03
C SER A 249 -3.24 -13.21 8.20
N GLN A 250 -3.76 -14.00 7.25
CA GLN A 250 -2.97 -14.70 6.24
C GLN A 250 -2.31 -13.73 5.25
N ILE A 251 -2.88 -12.54 5.04
CA ILE A 251 -2.21 -11.43 4.34
C ILE A 251 -1.09 -10.78 5.21
N ARG A 252 -1.12 -10.95 6.54
CA ARG A 252 -0.08 -10.49 7.50
C ARG A 252 1.00 -11.56 7.82
N ASP A 253 0.60 -12.83 8.02
CA ASP A 253 1.45 -14.02 8.24
C ASP A 253 1.95 -14.61 6.92
N SER A 254 1.53 -14.07 5.77
CA SER A 254 2.27 -14.24 4.53
C SER A 254 3.65 -13.57 4.54
N SER A 255 4.11 -13.08 5.69
CA SER A 255 5.55 -12.93 5.99
C SER A 255 6.30 -14.27 6.10
N ALA A 256 5.60 -15.40 6.33
CA ALA A 256 6.18 -16.73 6.13
C ALA A 256 6.06 -17.23 4.68
N LYS A 257 5.12 -16.66 3.90
CA LYS A 257 5.04 -16.80 2.42
C LYS A 257 5.84 -15.74 1.67
N GLU A 258 6.46 -14.78 2.37
CA GLU A 258 7.36 -13.79 1.77
C GLU A 258 8.56 -14.52 1.17
N VAL A 259 8.95 -15.66 1.71
CA VAL A 259 10.02 -16.52 1.14
C VAL A 259 9.61 -17.18 -0.19
N GLU A 260 8.31 -17.32 -0.50
CA GLU A 260 7.83 -17.89 -1.76
C GLU A 260 7.55 -16.82 -2.84
N LEU A 261 7.04 -15.63 -2.45
CA LEU A 261 6.81 -14.53 -3.40
C LEU A 261 8.08 -13.73 -3.73
N GLN A 262 9.09 -13.72 -2.84
CA GLN A 262 10.42 -13.11 -3.08
C GLN A 262 11.30 -13.93 -4.03
N LYS A 263 10.73 -14.85 -4.82
CA LYS A 263 11.47 -15.66 -5.82
C LYS A 263 10.85 -15.66 -7.22
N LEU A 264 9.77 -14.91 -7.46
CA LEU A 264 9.25 -14.82 -8.83
C LEU A 264 10.32 -14.21 -9.74
N LYS A 265 10.57 -14.90 -10.84
CA LYS A 265 11.39 -14.44 -11.95
C LYS A 265 10.52 -13.58 -12.85
N ILE A 266 10.78 -12.29 -12.82
CA ILE A 266 10.01 -11.28 -13.52
C ILE A 266 10.83 -10.78 -14.70
N HIS A 267 10.19 -10.70 -15.87
CA HIS A 267 10.76 -10.03 -17.03
C HIS A 267 9.96 -8.76 -17.33
N ILE A 268 10.62 -7.62 -17.48
CA ILE A 268 9.98 -6.34 -17.81
C ILE A 268 10.29 -5.95 -19.26
N MET A 269 9.26 -5.94 -20.12
CA MET A 269 9.36 -5.42 -21.50
C MET A 269 9.11 -3.91 -21.54
N GLY A 270 9.95 -3.19 -22.28
CA GLY A 270 9.93 -1.72 -22.30
C GLY A 270 10.57 -1.13 -21.04
N ALA A 271 11.59 -1.82 -20.50
CA ALA A 271 12.24 -1.50 -19.23
C ALA A 271 12.97 -0.15 -19.23
N ALA A 272 13.23 0.46 -20.39
CA ALA A 272 13.91 1.76 -20.46
C ALA A 272 12.96 2.96 -20.28
N GLY A 273 11.65 2.73 -20.19
CA GLY A 273 10.65 3.76 -19.89
C GLY A 273 10.73 4.27 -18.44
N ALA A 274 10.26 5.50 -18.20
CA ALA A 274 10.31 6.15 -16.89
C ALA A 274 9.73 5.28 -15.76
N GLY A 275 8.46 4.88 -15.85
CA GLY A 275 7.83 4.03 -14.83
C GLY A 275 8.44 2.64 -14.77
N ALA A 276 8.61 1.97 -15.91
CA ALA A 276 9.12 0.60 -15.97
C ALA A 276 10.53 0.43 -15.37
N SER A 277 11.43 1.39 -15.61
CA SER A 277 12.80 1.39 -15.03
C SER A 277 12.80 1.55 -13.50
N ALA A 278 11.89 2.37 -12.96
CA ALA A 278 11.69 2.49 -11.52
C ALA A 278 11.17 1.18 -10.93
N ILE A 279 10.14 0.58 -11.54
CA ILE A 279 9.57 -0.69 -11.10
C ILE A 279 10.61 -1.81 -11.12
N LEU A 280 11.41 -1.90 -12.19
CA LEU A 280 12.50 -2.87 -12.32
C LEU A 280 13.42 -2.84 -11.09
N SER A 281 13.81 -1.62 -10.69
CA SER A 281 14.77 -1.39 -9.60
C SER A 281 14.17 -1.58 -8.22
N ILE A 282 12.92 -1.15 -8.02
CA ILE A 282 12.18 -1.37 -6.77
C ILE A 282 11.94 -2.87 -6.58
N ALA A 283 11.51 -3.59 -7.61
CA ALA A 283 11.30 -5.04 -7.57
C ALA A 283 12.60 -5.76 -7.21
N LYS A 284 13.72 -5.43 -7.86
CA LYS A 284 15.02 -6.05 -7.55
C LYS A 284 15.40 -5.84 -6.09
N SER A 285 15.17 -4.64 -5.56
CA SER A 285 15.47 -4.30 -4.17
C SER A 285 14.54 -4.97 -3.16
N TYR A 286 13.32 -5.32 -3.55
CA TYR A 286 12.37 -6.09 -2.76
C TYR A 286 12.60 -7.61 -2.82
N GLY A 287 13.64 -8.05 -3.54
CA GLY A 287 14.08 -9.45 -3.57
C GLY A 287 13.64 -10.23 -4.80
N TYR A 288 12.87 -9.64 -5.72
CA TYR A 288 12.47 -10.32 -6.96
C TYR A 288 13.70 -10.61 -7.85
N GLU A 289 13.67 -11.73 -8.58
CA GLU A 289 14.61 -11.96 -9.68
C GLU A 289 14.10 -11.23 -10.90
N VAL A 290 14.79 -10.16 -11.32
CA VAL A 290 14.28 -9.25 -12.36
C VAL A 290 15.24 -9.19 -13.54
N THR A 291 14.68 -9.31 -14.73
CA THR A 291 15.34 -9.04 -16.01
C THR A 291 14.46 -8.07 -16.81
N GLY A 292 15.01 -7.46 -17.86
CA GLY A 292 14.21 -6.59 -18.71
C GLY A 292 14.81 -6.40 -20.09
N CYS A 293 13.98 -6.01 -21.05
CA CYS A 293 14.40 -5.67 -22.40
C CYS A 293 13.77 -4.37 -22.90
N ASP A 294 14.42 -3.74 -23.86
CA ASP A 294 13.91 -2.57 -24.58
C ASP A 294 14.49 -2.52 -26.01
N LEU A 295 13.77 -1.93 -26.96
CA LEU A 295 14.31 -1.64 -28.29
C LEU A 295 15.51 -0.69 -28.20
N ASN A 296 15.42 0.28 -27.28
CA ASN A 296 16.48 1.25 -26.99
C ASN A 296 16.81 1.22 -25.49
N PRO A 297 17.70 0.31 -25.04
CA PRO A 297 18.05 0.18 -23.62
C PRO A 297 18.67 1.45 -23.01
N ALA A 298 19.35 2.25 -23.83
CA ALA A 298 19.92 3.52 -23.41
C ALA A 298 18.82 4.59 -23.37
N SER A 299 18.46 5.04 -22.17
CA SER A 299 17.52 6.13 -21.95
C SER A 299 17.98 7.00 -20.78
N PRO A 300 17.44 8.22 -20.64
CA PRO A 300 17.69 9.04 -19.45
C PRO A 300 17.39 8.32 -18.14
N TYR A 301 16.58 7.26 -18.10
CA TYR A 301 16.20 6.55 -16.87
C TYR A 301 17.07 5.33 -16.57
N THR A 302 17.82 4.83 -17.55
CA THR A 302 18.60 3.58 -17.40
C THR A 302 20.08 3.79 -17.06
N GLN A 303 20.61 5.00 -17.30
CA GLN A 303 22.03 5.33 -17.12
C GLN A 303 22.62 4.99 -15.73
N ASN A 304 21.81 5.08 -14.67
CA ASN A 304 22.25 4.88 -13.29
C ASN A 304 21.68 3.59 -12.66
N LEU A 305 21.13 2.69 -13.47
CA LEU A 305 20.60 1.42 -12.97
C LEU A 305 21.72 0.41 -12.78
N LYS A 306 21.58 -0.42 -11.74
CA LYS A 306 22.48 -1.55 -11.47
C LYS A 306 21.97 -2.86 -12.10
N ILE A 307 21.17 -2.75 -13.15
CA ILE A 307 20.50 -3.87 -13.82
C ILE A 307 20.67 -3.67 -15.32
N ASP A 308 21.25 -4.66 -15.99
CA ASP A 308 21.42 -4.63 -17.45
C ASP A 308 20.07 -4.88 -18.14
N ILE A 309 19.79 -4.06 -19.16
CA ILE A 309 18.58 -4.17 -19.98
C ILE A 309 18.98 -4.70 -21.35
N ALA A 310 18.40 -5.84 -21.74
CA ALA A 310 18.64 -6.47 -23.02
C ALA A 310 18.13 -5.60 -24.18
N LYS A 311 18.88 -5.57 -25.29
CA LYS A 311 18.49 -4.86 -26.51
C LYS A 311 17.59 -5.73 -27.38
N GLY A 312 16.47 -5.17 -27.83
CA GLY A 312 15.50 -5.84 -28.69
C GLY A 312 14.61 -6.83 -27.94
N HIS A 313 13.81 -7.59 -28.70
CA HIS A 313 12.89 -8.58 -28.16
C HIS A 313 13.22 -9.99 -28.68
N SER A 314 13.26 -10.97 -27.79
CA SER A 314 13.61 -12.36 -28.07
C SER A 314 12.86 -13.32 -27.16
N ARG A 315 12.35 -14.42 -27.71
CA ARG A 315 11.70 -15.49 -26.92
C ARG A 315 12.60 -16.06 -25.84
N SER A 316 13.93 -16.05 -26.07
CA SER A 316 14.91 -16.53 -25.09
C SER A 316 14.89 -15.74 -23.78
N HIS A 317 14.44 -14.48 -23.79
CA HIS A 317 14.29 -13.66 -22.58
C HIS A 317 13.25 -14.22 -21.61
N LEU A 318 12.32 -15.05 -22.09
CA LEU A 318 11.21 -15.59 -21.31
C LEU A 318 11.46 -16.99 -20.75
N ILE A 319 12.66 -17.55 -20.95
CA ILE A 319 13.01 -18.88 -20.44
C ILE A 319 13.06 -18.85 -18.91
N GLY A 320 12.19 -19.62 -18.26
CA GLY A 320 12.11 -19.71 -16.80
C GLY A 320 11.56 -18.45 -16.13
N ILE A 321 10.83 -17.61 -16.85
CA ILE A 321 10.14 -16.43 -16.30
C ILE A 321 8.76 -16.83 -15.78
N ASP A 322 8.44 -16.41 -14.57
CA ASP A 322 7.16 -16.67 -13.90
C ASP A 322 6.11 -15.61 -14.20
N LEU A 323 6.53 -14.37 -14.50
CA LEU A 323 5.66 -13.23 -14.74
C LEU A 323 6.26 -12.28 -15.78
N LEU A 324 5.47 -11.97 -16.82
CA LEU A 324 5.82 -10.96 -17.80
C LEU A 324 5.15 -9.63 -17.44
N VAL A 325 5.96 -8.62 -17.12
CA VAL A 325 5.50 -7.25 -16.89
C VAL A 325 5.78 -6.44 -18.14
N ILE A 326 4.81 -5.62 -18.56
CA ILE A 326 4.92 -4.86 -19.81
C ILE A 326 4.70 -3.36 -19.59
N SER A 327 5.40 -2.56 -20.37
CA SER A 327 5.00 -1.17 -20.60
C SER A 327 3.75 -1.13 -21.51
N PRO A 328 2.72 -0.33 -21.20
CA PRO A 328 1.56 -0.14 -22.10
C PRO A 328 1.95 0.30 -23.53
N ALA A 329 3.17 0.83 -23.69
CA ALA A 329 3.79 1.11 -24.98
C ALA A 329 3.96 -0.12 -25.89
N VAL A 330 4.23 -1.29 -25.30
CA VAL A 330 4.60 -2.53 -26.02
C VAL A 330 3.39 -3.12 -26.73
N GLU A 331 2.24 -3.24 -26.04
CA GLU A 331 0.99 -3.76 -26.61
C GLU A 331 0.50 -2.94 -27.80
N LYS A 332 0.56 -1.61 -27.71
CA LYS A 332 0.15 -0.71 -28.79
C LYS A 332 1.12 -0.70 -29.97
N PHE A 333 2.40 -1.04 -29.74
CA PHE A 333 3.42 -0.99 -30.78
C PHE A 333 3.44 -2.26 -31.64
N ASN A 334 3.30 -3.44 -31.03
CA ASN A 334 3.26 -4.70 -31.79
C ASN A 334 2.57 -5.82 -30.97
N SER A 335 1.28 -6.04 -31.20
CA SER A 335 0.53 -7.15 -30.59
C SER A 335 0.99 -8.53 -31.07
N GLN A 336 1.75 -8.61 -32.17
CA GLN A 336 2.39 -9.83 -32.68
C GLN A 336 3.85 -9.98 -32.22
N ASN A 337 4.28 -9.20 -31.22
CA ASN A 337 5.62 -9.34 -30.65
C ASN A 337 5.86 -10.80 -30.23
N LEU A 338 6.99 -11.37 -30.67
CA LEU A 338 7.33 -12.77 -30.46
C LEU A 338 7.36 -13.17 -28.98
N GLU A 339 7.69 -12.25 -28.07
CA GLU A 339 7.64 -12.46 -26.62
C GLU A 339 6.19 -12.52 -26.10
N LEU A 340 5.32 -11.60 -26.51
CA LEU A 340 3.90 -11.60 -26.10
C LEU A 340 3.18 -12.87 -26.59
N VAL A 341 3.41 -13.25 -27.84
CA VAL A 341 2.85 -14.47 -28.42
C VAL A 341 3.38 -15.72 -27.69
N TYR A 342 4.68 -15.74 -27.36
CA TYR A 342 5.28 -16.85 -26.63
C TYR A 342 4.76 -16.95 -25.19
N ALA A 343 4.68 -15.84 -24.46
CA ALA A 343 4.13 -15.78 -23.11
C ALA A 343 2.67 -16.27 -23.08
N SER A 344 1.85 -15.83 -24.04
CA SER A 344 0.46 -16.28 -24.18
C SER A 344 0.36 -17.79 -24.43
N LYS A 345 1.17 -18.33 -25.35
CA LYS A 345 1.21 -19.79 -25.63
C LYS A 345 1.75 -20.61 -24.45
N GLY A 346 2.77 -20.09 -23.77
CA GLY A 346 3.42 -20.71 -22.62
C GLY A 346 2.66 -20.56 -21.30
N LYS A 347 1.51 -19.86 -21.30
CA LYS A 347 0.70 -19.54 -20.12
C LYS A 347 1.45 -18.73 -19.05
N ILE A 348 2.44 -17.92 -19.45
CA ILE A 348 3.09 -16.96 -18.56
C ILE A 348 2.11 -15.78 -18.38
N PRO A 349 1.71 -15.43 -17.14
CA PRO A 349 0.84 -14.27 -16.90
C PRO A 349 1.48 -12.99 -17.42
N ILE A 350 0.67 -12.13 -18.05
CA ILE A 350 1.08 -10.84 -18.59
C ILE A 350 0.31 -9.73 -17.87
N ILE A 351 1.02 -8.77 -17.27
CA ILE A 351 0.41 -7.60 -16.61
C ILE A 351 1.18 -6.31 -16.92
N SER A 352 0.51 -5.17 -16.82
CA SER A 352 1.20 -3.87 -16.92
C SER A 352 2.09 -3.61 -15.70
N TRP A 353 3.11 -2.76 -15.84
CA TRP A 353 3.94 -2.37 -14.69
C TRP A 353 3.13 -1.62 -13.62
N GLN A 354 2.06 -0.92 -13.99
CA GLN A 354 1.17 -0.26 -13.02
C GLN A 354 0.39 -1.29 -12.22
N LYS A 355 -0.14 -2.33 -12.88
CA LYS A 355 -0.79 -3.43 -12.18
C LYS A 355 0.19 -4.16 -11.25
N PHE A 356 1.41 -4.42 -11.72
CA PHE A 356 2.47 -5.00 -10.89
C PHE A 356 2.81 -4.12 -9.67
N GLN A 357 2.95 -2.80 -9.88
CA GLN A 357 3.16 -1.86 -8.79
C GLN A 357 2.02 -1.92 -7.76
N GLY A 358 0.76 -1.86 -8.20
CA GLY A 358 -0.40 -1.86 -7.32
C GLY A 358 -0.61 -3.17 -6.56
N GLU A 359 -0.55 -4.31 -7.26
CA GLU A 359 -0.89 -5.61 -6.68
C GLU A 359 0.28 -6.27 -5.92
N TYR A 360 1.53 -5.97 -6.30
CA TYR A 360 2.72 -6.62 -5.75
C TYR A 360 3.56 -5.66 -4.91
N LEU A 361 4.03 -4.54 -5.47
CA LEU A 361 4.99 -3.66 -4.78
C LEU A 361 4.35 -2.79 -3.68
N GLN A 362 3.11 -2.38 -3.87
CA GLN A 362 2.33 -1.60 -2.90
C GLN A 362 1.63 -2.47 -1.84
N LYS A 363 1.68 -3.80 -1.99
CA LYS A 363 1.06 -4.73 -1.05
C LYS A 363 1.62 -4.51 0.35
N ASN A 364 0.73 -4.43 1.34
CA ASN A 364 1.05 -4.17 2.75
C ASN A 364 1.77 -2.83 3.03
N LYS A 365 1.81 -1.90 2.07
CA LYS A 365 2.34 -0.55 2.26
C LYS A 365 1.23 0.44 2.63
N PHE A 366 1.63 1.52 3.31
CA PHE A 366 0.88 2.75 3.45
C PHE A 366 1.12 3.59 2.19
N VAL A 367 0.15 3.63 1.29
CA VAL A 367 0.30 4.15 -0.07
C VAL A 367 -0.19 5.59 -0.13
N ILE A 368 0.67 6.49 -0.60
CA ILE A 368 0.36 7.87 -0.94
C ILE A 368 0.45 7.99 -2.47
N ALA A 369 -0.67 8.24 -3.13
CA ALA A 369 -0.76 8.29 -4.58
C ALA A 369 -1.12 9.71 -5.05
N VAL A 370 -0.38 10.25 -6.02
CA VAL A 370 -0.57 11.62 -6.51
C VAL A 370 -1.04 11.62 -7.96
N ALA A 371 -2.28 12.04 -8.18
CA ALA A 371 -2.95 12.12 -9.48
C ALA A 371 -3.20 13.58 -9.91
N GLY A 372 -3.43 13.76 -11.21
CA GLY A 372 -3.82 15.03 -11.83
C GLY A 372 -3.25 15.20 -13.23
N ALA A 373 -3.86 16.04 -14.07
CA ALA A 373 -3.38 16.26 -15.44
C ALA A 373 -1.96 16.88 -15.47
N TYR A 374 -1.62 17.72 -14.49
CA TYR A 374 -0.28 18.31 -14.35
C TYR A 374 0.15 18.45 -12.89
N GLY A 375 1.47 18.54 -12.66
CA GLY A 375 2.06 18.74 -11.34
C GLY A 375 2.25 17.48 -10.50
N LYS A 376 1.90 16.30 -11.03
CA LYS A 376 2.04 14.99 -10.37
C LYS A 376 3.46 14.75 -9.88
N SER A 377 4.42 14.59 -10.81
CA SER A 377 5.80 14.25 -10.48
C SER A 377 6.44 15.23 -9.49
N THR A 378 6.19 16.54 -9.65
CA THR A 378 6.70 17.58 -8.74
C THR A 378 6.12 17.43 -7.33
N THR A 379 4.81 17.22 -7.22
CA THR A 379 4.15 17.04 -5.92
C THR A 379 4.59 15.73 -5.27
N THR A 380 4.67 14.64 -6.02
CA THR A 380 5.16 13.33 -5.54
C THR A 380 6.56 13.46 -4.95
N ALA A 381 7.47 14.16 -5.66
CA ALA A 381 8.83 14.39 -5.21
C ALA A 381 8.91 15.28 -3.96
N MET A 382 8.11 16.35 -3.89
CA MET A 382 8.03 17.20 -2.70
C MET A 382 7.52 16.43 -1.48
N ILE A 383 6.47 15.61 -1.64
CA ILE A 383 5.98 14.74 -0.57
C ILE A 383 7.08 13.76 -0.15
N ALA A 384 7.71 13.08 -1.11
CA ALA A 384 8.78 12.14 -0.82
C ALA A 384 9.93 12.78 -0.03
N GLN A 385 10.38 13.98 -0.42
CA GLN A 385 11.43 14.71 0.29
C GLN A 385 11.04 15.04 1.73
N ILE A 386 9.80 15.51 1.97
CA ILE A 386 9.30 15.74 3.33
C ILE A 386 9.36 14.47 4.17
N LEU A 387 8.91 13.33 3.63
CA LEU A 387 8.93 12.06 4.36
C LEU A 387 10.36 11.59 4.64
N ILE A 388 11.29 11.78 3.70
CA ILE A 388 12.71 11.45 3.87
C ILE A 388 13.32 12.32 4.98
N ASP A 389 13.12 13.63 4.92
CA ASP A 389 13.65 14.58 5.90
C ASP A 389 13.06 14.34 7.30
N ALA A 390 11.82 13.84 7.37
CA ALA A 390 11.15 13.43 8.60
C ALA A 390 11.59 12.04 9.13
N GLY A 391 12.53 11.35 8.46
CA GLY A 391 13.03 10.04 8.86
C GLY A 391 12.04 8.88 8.62
N LEU A 392 11.01 9.07 7.80
CA LEU A 392 10.01 8.03 7.50
C LEU A 392 10.46 7.07 6.39
N ASP A 393 11.59 7.33 5.74
CA ASP A 393 12.27 6.48 4.74
C ASP A 393 11.32 5.71 3.79
N PRO A 394 10.54 6.42 2.94
CA PRO A 394 9.58 5.80 2.03
C PRO A 394 10.24 5.18 0.80
N THR A 395 9.59 4.16 0.23
CA THR A 395 9.82 3.80 -1.18
C THR A 395 9.08 4.79 -2.08
N CYS A 396 9.77 5.29 -3.10
CA CYS A 396 9.31 6.35 -3.99
C CYS A 396 9.38 5.88 -5.44
N GLU A 397 8.29 6.07 -6.18
CA GLU A 397 8.23 5.97 -7.64
C GLU A 397 7.76 7.31 -8.19
N ILE A 398 8.52 7.90 -9.12
CA ILE A 398 8.29 9.25 -9.64
C ILE A 398 8.44 9.20 -11.16
N GLY A 399 7.56 9.88 -11.89
CA GLY A 399 7.62 9.94 -13.36
C GLY A 399 8.81 10.71 -13.95
N ALA A 400 9.69 11.28 -13.12
CA ALA A 400 10.87 12.05 -13.54
C ALA A 400 12.01 11.87 -12.54
N LYS A 401 13.25 11.98 -13.02
CA LYS A 401 14.43 11.94 -12.15
C LYS A 401 14.44 13.11 -11.17
N VAL A 402 14.69 12.83 -9.90
CA VAL A 402 14.90 13.85 -8.87
C VAL A 402 16.35 14.28 -8.93
N LEU A 403 16.62 15.59 -9.04
CA LEU A 403 17.99 16.09 -9.23
C LEU A 403 18.93 15.67 -8.09
N GLY A 404 18.42 15.60 -6.87
CA GLY A 404 19.21 15.15 -5.70
C GLY A 404 19.37 13.63 -5.57
N TRP A 405 18.66 12.81 -6.37
CA TRP A 405 18.75 11.35 -6.30
C TRP A 405 19.40 10.74 -7.54
N GLU A 406 19.44 11.49 -8.66
CA GLU A 406 19.89 11.06 -9.98
C GLU A 406 19.11 9.87 -10.58
N THR A 407 18.05 9.45 -9.91
CA THR A 407 17.09 8.42 -10.29
C THR A 407 15.67 8.97 -10.15
N ASN A 408 14.70 8.27 -10.73
CA ASN A 408 13.28 8.57 -10.60
C ASN A 408 12.57 7.68 -9.56
N PHE A 409 13.36 6.95 -8.77
CA PHE A 409 12.88 6.11 -7.69
C PHE A 409 13.84 6.14 -6.51
N ARG A 410 13.34 5.76 -5.34
CA ARG A 410 14.14 5.48 -4.15
C ARG A 410 13.52 4.29 -3.44
N VAL A 411 14.33 3.38 -2.90
CA VAL A 411 13.81 2.24 -2.13
C VAL A 411 14.05 2.51 -0.65
N GLY A 412 12.96 2.63 0.10
CA GLY A 412 12.98 2.81 1.54
C GLY A 412 12.68 1.51 2.28
N LYS A 413 12.98 1.49 3.58
CA LYS A 413 12.76 0.31 4.44
C LYS A 413 11.44 0.34 5.20
N SER A 414 10.73 1.46 5.17
CA SER A 414 9.52 1.63 5.96
C SER A 414 8.26 1.08 5.29
N LYS A 415 7.12 1.28 5.94
CA LYS A 415 5.80 0.96 5.41
C LYS A 415 5.33 1.93 4.32
N TYR A 416 5.95 3.10 4.17
CA TYR A 416 5.46 4.14 3.26
C TYR A 416 5.84 3.86 1.80
N TYR A 417 4.87 4.02 0.90
CA TYR A 417 5.07 3.99 -0.55
C TYR A 417 4.45 5.25 -1.15
N ILE A 418 5.25 6.09 -1.82
CA ILE A 418 4.79 7.31 -2.48
C ILE A 418 4.96 7.13 -3.99
N CYS A 419 3.89 7.36 -4.75
CA CYS A 419 3.92 7.15 -6.20
C CYS A 419 3.12 8.18 -6.99
N GLU A 420 3.46 8.29 -8.27
CA GLU A 420 2.62 8.97 -9.25
C GLU A 420 1.43 8.06 -9.64
N ALA A 421 0.25 8.66 -9.75
CA ALA A 421 -0.97 8.02 -10.21
C ALA A 421 -1.36 8.57 -11.58
N ASP A 422 -0.91 7.86 -12.62
CA ASP A 422 -1.17 8.20 -14.01
C ASP A 422 -2.56 7.74 -14.44
N GLU A 423 -3.38 8.70 -14.85
CA GLU A 423 -4.75 8.48 -15.34
C GLU A 423 -4.78 7.85 -16.74
N TYR A 424 -3.70 7.96 -17.52
CA TYR A 424 -3.66 7.41 -18.87
C TYR A 424 -3.98 5.90 -18.84
N ASN A 425 -4.82 5.44 -19.77
CA ASN A 425 -5.22 4.03 -19.88
C ASN A 425 -5.84 3.43 -18.60
N ASP A 426 -6.47 4.27 -17.75
CA ASP A 426 -7.01 3.86 -16.45
C ASP A 426 -5.96 3.19 -15.53
N ASN A 427 -4.67 3.48 -15.75
CA ASN A 427 -3.57 2.75 -15.11
C ASN A 427 -3.55 2.89 -13.57
N PHE A 428 -3.91 4.07 -13.05
CA PHE A 428 -4.03 4.29 -11.62
C PHE A 428 -5.14 3.48 -10.91
N LEU A 429 -6.02 2.77 -11.64
CA LEU A 429 -7.11 1.97 -11.06
C LEU A 429 -6.61 0.70 -10.38
N TYR A 430 -5.34 0.33 -10.57
CA TYR A 430 -4.71 -0.76 -9.82
C TYR A 430 -4.18 -0.33 -8.45
N TYR A 431 -4.24 0.97 -8.12
CA TYR A 431 -3.70 1.49 -6.87
C TYR A 431 -4.78 1.59 -5.81
N HIS A 432 -4.40 1.24 -4.57
CA HIS A 432 -5.28 1.29 -3.40
C HIS A 432 -4.68 2.22 -2.33
N PRO A 433 -4.78 3.54 -2.49
CA PRO A 433 -4.09 4.47 -1.63
C PRO A 433 -4.74 4.61 -0.24
N ASP A 434 -3.90 4.86 0.76
CA ASP A 434 -4.30 5.36 2.08
C ASP A 434 -4.49 6.89 2.03
N ILE A 435 -3.69 7.58 1.21
CA ILE A 435 -3.84 9.01 0.89
C ILE A 435 -3.80 9.19 -0.63
N ALA A 436 -4.89 9.69 -1.21
CA ALA A 436 -4.96 10.08 -2.62
C ALA A 436 -4.89 11.61 -2.74
N VAL A 437 -3.91 12.14 -3.45
CA VAL A 437 -3.79 13.57 -3.78
C VAL A 437 -4.27 13.77 -5.21
N ILE A 438 -5.34 14.55 -5.41
CA ILE A 438 -5.87 14.89 -6.73
C ILE A 438 -5.66 16.38 -6.94
N LEU A 439 -4.64 16.74 -7.73
CA LEU A 439 -4.21 18.13 -7.90
C LEU A 439 -5.17 18.94 -8.76
N ASN A 440 -5.60 18.37 -9.88
CA ASN A 440 -6.43 18.99 -10.90
C ASN A 440 -6.95 17.89 -11.84
N ILE A 441 -8.00 18.20 -12.60
CA ILE A 441 -8.51 17.33 -13.66
C ILE A 441 -8.52 18.15 -14.94
N GLY A 442 -7.91 17.60 -15.98
CA GLY A 442 -7.85 18.19 -17.32
C GLY A 442 -8.02 17.09 -18.36
N TRP A 443 -8.52 17.46 -19.54
CA TRP A 443 -8.58 16.51 -20.65
C TRP A 443 -7.20 16.38 -21.27
N ASP A 444 -6.54 15.26 -20.98
CA ASP A 444 -5.29 14.84 -21.61
C ASP A 444 -5.48 13.45 -22.25
N HIS A 445 -4.50 13.03 -23.04
CA HIS A 445 -4.44 11.76 -23.73
C HIS A 445 -5.67 11.53 -24.64
N PRO A 446 -5.95 12.43 -25.60
CA PRO A 446 -7.10 12.30 -26.51
C PRO A 446 -7.02 11.05 -27.41
N ASP A 447 -5.82 10.45 -27.51
CA ASP A 447 -5.62 9.14 -28.11
C ASP A 447 -6.36 8.02 -27.35
N PHE A 448 -6.49 8.14 -26.02
CA PHE A 448 -7.23 7.23 -25.15
C PHE A 448 -8.59 7.80 -24.71
N PHE A 449 -8.60 8.92 -23.99
CA PHE A 449 -9.82 9.56 -23.51
C PHE A 449 -10.49 10.38 -24.61
N LYS A 450 -11.59 9.89 -25.16
CA LYS A 450 -12.30 10.58 -26.25
C LYS A 450 -13.09 11.81 -25.81
N THR A 451 -13.42 11.91 -24.51
CA THR A 451 -14.16 13.05 -23.96
C THR A 451 -13.66 13.41 -22.56
N ARG A 452 -13.98 14.63 -22.12
CA ARG A 452 -13.72 15.10 -20.74
C ARG A 452 -14.45 14.25 -19.70
N GLU A 453 -15.67 13.80 -20.02
CA GLU A 453 -16.50 12.96 -19.15
C GLU A 453 -15.84 11.61 -18.91
N ALA A 454 -15.18 11.03 -19.92
CA ALA A 454 -14.43 9.78 -19.77
C ALA A 454 -13.28 9.92 -18.76
N VAL A 455 -12.56 11.05 -18.79
CA VAL A 455 -11.53 11.36 -17.79
C VAL A 455 -12.15 11.45 -16.40
N ILE A 456 -13.23 12.23 -16.24
CA ILE A 456 -13.92 12.38 -14.94
C ILE A 456 -14.36 11.02 -14.39
N ASN A 457 -14.94 10.16 -15.23
CA ASN A 457 -15.37 8.81 -14.84
C ASN A 457 -14.20 7.93 -14.39
N SER A 458 -13.03 8.05 -15.03
CA SER A 458 -11.81 7.37 -14.61
C SER A 458 -11.38 7.79 -13.20
N TYR A 459 -11.39 9.10 -12.90
CA TYR A 459 -11.10 9.62 -11.56
C TYR A 459 -12.13 9.20 -10.50
N LYS A 460 -13.41 9.03 -10.87
CA LYS A 460 -14.43 8.48 -9.96
C LYS A 460 -14.10 7.06 -9.53
N LYS A 461 -13.76 6.18 -10.48
CA LYS A 461 -13.32 4.81 -10.19
C LYS A 461 -12.05 4.79 -9.32
N PHE A 462 -11.11 5.71 -9.56
CA PHE A 462 -9.92 5.82 -8.73
C PHE A 462 -10.25 6.17 -7.27
N ILE A 463 -11.23 7.06 -7.04
CA ILE A 463 -11.72 7.39 -5.70
C ILE A 463 -12.35 6.17 -5.00
N GLU A 464 -13.05 5.31 -5.74
CA GLU A 464 -13.65 4.08 -5.20
C GLU A 464 -12.59 3.08 -4.71
N ASN A 465 -11.37 3.12 -5.25
CA ASN A 465 -10.27 2.22 -4.88
C ASN A 465 -9.51 2.66 -3.62
N ILE A 466 -9.84 3.81 -3.04
CA ILE A 466 -9.22 4.31 -1.81
C ILE A 466 -9.55 3.37 -0.65
N LYS A 467 -8.54 3.02 0.16
CA LYS A 467 -8.73 2.09 1.28
C LYS A 467 -9.77 2.62 2.27
N PRO A 468 -10.54 1.74 2.94
CA PRO A 468 -11.47 2.15 4.00
C PRO A 468 -10.78 3.00 5.08
N GLY A 469 -11.34 4.18 5.39
CA GLY A 469 -10.72 5.14 6.31
C GLY A 469 -9.62 6.02 5.71
N GLY A 470 -9.35 5.89 4.41
CA GLY A 470 -8.37 6.68 3.67
C GLY A 470 -8.75 8.16 3.53
N THR A 471 -7.81 8.94 3.01
CA THR A 471 -7.96 10.39 2.85
C THR A 471 -7.79 10.84 1.41
N ILE A 472 -8.70 11.69 0.93
CA ILE A 472 -8.58 12.41 -0.35
C ILE A 472 -8.12 13.83 -0.06
N ILE A 473 -7.07 14.28 -0.73
CA ILE A 473 -6.60 15.67 -0.73
C ILE A 473 -6.88 16.27 -2.10
N LEU A 474 -7.64 17.37 -2.13
CA LEU A 474 -8.04 18.03 -3.37
C LEU A 474 -7.29 19.33 -3.55
N GLY A 475 -6.67 19.50 -4.71
CA GLY A 475 -6.11 20.78 -5.13
C GLY A 475 -7.18 21.88 -5.24
N SER A 476 -6.75 23.13 -5.15
CA SER A 476 -7.62 24.30 -4.97
C SER A 476 -8.34 24.78 -6.25
N VAL A 477 -8.49 23.92 -7.26
CA VAL A 477 -9.04 24.28 -8.58
C VAL A 477 -10.51 23.88 -8.73
N PRO A 478 -11.32 24.56 -9.55
CA PRO A 478 -12.74 24.23 -9.74
C PRO A 478 -13.00 22.77 -10.17
N THR A 479 -12.13 22.21 -11.02
CA THR A 479 -12.34 20.86 -11.58
C THR A 479 -12.29 19.74 -10.54
N THR A 480 -11.55 19.90 -9.44
CA THR A 480 -11.55 18.91 -8.34
C THR A 480 -12.79 19.02 -7.46
N LYS A 481 -13.38 20.21 -7.37
CA LYS A 481 -14.65 20.45 -6.66
C LYS A 481 -15.82 19.77 -7.38
N GLU A 482 -15.90 19.94 -8.70
CA GLU A 482 -16.89 19.29 -9.57
C GLU A 482 -16.85 17.76 -9.41
N LEU A 483 -15.64 17.16 -9.38
CA LEU A 483 -15.47 15.72 -9.19
C LEU A 483 -16.15 15.25 -7.90
N ILE A 484 -15.87 15.90 -6.76
CA ILE A 484 -16.45 15.49 -5.48
C ILE A 484 -17.97 15.64 -5.46
N GLU A 485 -18.49 16.76 -5.94
CA GLU A 485 -19.94 16.99 -6.01
C GLU A 485 -20.62 15.89 -6.84
N SER A 486 -19.99 15.48 -7.94
CA SER A 486 -20.49 14.38 -8.79
C SER A 486 -20.34 12.98 -8.19
N THR A 487 -19.49 12.79 -7.16
CA THR A 487 -19.32 11.52 -6.42
C THR A 487 -20.18 11.43 -5.15
N ARG A 488 -20.77 12.55 -4.70
CA ARG A 488 -21.65 12.59 -3.52
C ARG A 488 -23.09 12.12 -3.79
N ALA A 489 -23.46 11.90 -5.04
CA ALA A 489 -24.61 11.04 -5.36
C ALA A 489 -24.28 9.61 -4.91
N PRO A 490 -25.20 8.86 -4.26
CA PRO A 490 -24.88 7.56 -3.68
C PRO A 490 -24.35 6.59 -4.75
N ILE A 491 -23.04 6.36 -4.73
CA ILE A 491 -22.38 5.33 -5.53
C ILE A 491 -22.75 3.99 -4.90
N LYS A 492 -23.53 3.16 -5.62
CA LYS A 492 -23.94 1.82 -5.17
C LYS A 492 -22.71 0.98 -4.81
N GLY A 493 -22.59 0.55 -3.55
CA GLY A 493 -21.63 -0.49 -3.13
C GLY A 493 -20.40 -0.02 -2.38
N THR A 494 -20.16 1.29 -2.26
CA THR A 494 -19.15 1.88 -1.35
C THR A 494 -19.87 2.74 -0.32
N ASP A 495 -19.42 2.77 0.94
CA ASP A 495 -19.85 3.79 1.90
C ASP A 495 -18.86 4.97 1.80
N PRO A 496 -19.14 6.02 0.99
CA PRO A 496 -18.26 7.16 0.85
C PRO A 496 -18.21 7.99 2.14
N ALA A 497 -19.06 7.68 3.14
CA ALA A 497 -19.09 8.36 4.44
C ALA A 497 -17.90 8.02 5.34
N LYS A 498 -17.02 7.07 4.96
CA LYS A 498 -15.78 6.73 5.69
C LYS A 498 -14.49 7.25 5.06
N THR A 499 -14.55 7.90 3.90
CA THR A 499 -13.37 8.52 3.28
C THR A 499 -13.26 9.98 3.68
N ARG A 500 -12.14 10.37 4.27
CA ARG A 500 -11.93 11.75 4.73
C ARG A 500 -11.55 12.63 3.54
N VAL A 501 -12.38 13.63 3.23
CA VAL A 501 -12.04 14.65 2.22
C VAL A 501 -11.39 15.86 2.88
N VAL A 502 -10.19 16.22 2.43
CA VAL A 502 -9.41 17.36 2.91
C VAL A 502 -9.12 18.30 1.74
N LYS A 503 -9.46 19.58 1.89
CA LYS A 503 -9.00 20.61 0.96
C LYS A 503 -7.59 21.03 1.32
N VAL A 504 -6.76 21.27 0.31
CA VAL A 504 -5.45 21.89 0.51
C VAL A 504 -5.63 23.18 1.31
N LYS A 505 -4.93 23.28 2.45
CA LYS A 505 -4.98 24.49 3.29
C LYS A 505 -4.08 25.56 2.72
N ASP A 506 -4.42 26.82 2.98
CA ASP A 506 -3.54 27.91 2.65
C ASP A 506 -2.36 27.94 3.63
N PHE A 507 -1.16 27.73 3.11
CA PHE A 507 0.09 27.95 3.83
C PHE A 507 0.60 29.31 3.36
N THR A 508 0.54 30.32 4.23
CA THR A 508 1.02 31.66 3.92
C THR A 508 2.55 31.67 3.83
N GLU A 509 3.08 32.45 2.89
CA GLU A 509 4.52 32.73 2.72
C GLU A 509 5.42 31.51 2.43
N LEU A 510 5.30 30.93 1.23
CA LEU A 510 6.24 29.93 0.70
C LEU A 510 7.25 30.56 -0.26
N LYS A 511 8.53 30.38 0.02
CA LYS A 511 9.64 30.77 -0.88
C LYS A 511 10.30 29.53 -1.46
N LEU A 512 9.84 29.11 -2.64
CA LEU A 512 10.40 27.95 -3.33
C LEU A 512 11.74 28.32 -4.00
N SER A 513 12.72 27.43 -3.91
CA SER A 513 13.98 27.50 -4.66
C SER A 513 13.78 27.33 -6.17
N ILE A 514 12.74 26.61 -6.58
CA ILE A 514 12.38 26.37 -7.98
C ILE A 514 11.55 27.51 -8.57
N ILE A 515 11.70 27.75 -9.87
CA ILE A 515 10.99 28.83 -10.59
C ILE A 515 9.51 28.48 -10.79
N GLY A 516 8.63 29.47 -10.66
CA GLY A 516 7.22 29.38 -11.03
C GLY A 516 6.26 29.29 -9.85
N ASP A 517 5.55 30.38 -9.58
CA ASP A 517 4.60 30.49 -8.46
C ASP A 517 3.43 29.51 -8.55
N PHE A 518 3.08 29.05 -9.75
CA PHE A 518 2.08 27.99 -9.93
C PHE A 518 2.45 26.67 -9.23
N ARG A 519 3.73 26.46 -8.90
CA ARG A 519 4.22 25.31 -8.13
C ARG A 519 3.96 25.44 -6.63
N LYS A 520 3.56 26.62 -6.13
CA LYS A 520 3.15 26.80 -4.72
C LYS A 520 1.95 25.92 -4.38
N GLU A 521 1.02 25.68 -5.31
CA GLU A 521 -0.10 24.76 -5.09
C GLU A 521 0.36 23.30 -4.90
N ASN A 522 1.39 22.86 -5.64
CA ASN A 522 2.02 21.55 -5.43
C ASN A 522 2.64 21.46 -4.02
N ALA A 523 3.34 22.51 -3.59
CA ALA A 523 3.94 22.58 -2.26
C ALA A 523 2.87 22.56 -1.16
N LYS A 524 1.77 23.31 -1.31
CA LYS A 524 0.64 23.28 -0.36
C LYS A 524 -0.01 21.90 -0.27
N ALA A 525 -0.14 21.18 -1.40
CA ALA A 525 -0.61 19.80 -1.40
C ALA A 525 0.34 18.89 -0.61
N ALA A 526 1.65 19.01 -0.82
CA ALA A 526 2.67 18.25 -0.09
C ALA A 526 2.64 18.55 1.42
N LEU A 527 2.54 19.82 1.81
CA LEU A 527 2.42 20.22 3.21
C LEU A 527 1.11 19.75 3.86
N THR A 528 0.03 19.61 3.08
CA THR A 528 -1.23 19.03 3.56
C THR A 528 -1.06 17.55 3.90
N VAL A 529 -0.34 16.79 3.08
CA VAL A 529 0.03 15.39 3.39
C VAL A 529 0.85 15.33 4.68
N ALA A 530 1.88 16.18 4.80
CA ALA A 530 2.73 16.25 5.99
C ALA A 530 1.90 16.49 7.28
N LYS A 531 0.92 17.41 7.20
CA LYS A 531 0.01 17.70 8.30
C LYS A 531 -0.87 16.50 8.68
N ILE A 532 -1.39 15.75 7.71
CA ILE A 532 -2.19 14.54 7.95
C ILE A 532 -1.34 13.47 8.65
N LEU A 533 -0.09 13.33 8.23
CA LEU A 533 0.89 12.42 8.82
C LEU A 533 1.50 12.92 10.14
N LYS A 534 1.09 14.10 10.62
CA LYS A 534 1.59 14.73 11.85
C LYS A 534 3.11 14.98 11.85
N ILE A 535 3.68 15.26 10.67
CA ILE A 535 5.08 15.67 10.52
C ILE A 535 5.23 17.11 11.03
N ASP A 536 6.37 17.43 11.64
CA ASP A 536 6.69 18.79 12.12
C ASP A 536 6.51 19.82 10.99
N PRO A 537 5.62 20.83 11.16
CA PRO A 537 5.37 21.83 10.14
C PRO A 537 6.60 22.64 9.73
N LYS A 538 7.54 22.89 10.65
CA LYS A 538 8.77 23.65 10.34
C LYS A 538 9.68 22.85 9.44
N LEU A 539 9.90 21.58 9.76
CA LEU A 539 10.64 20.64 8.93
C LEU A 539 10.00 20.49 7.53
N ALA A 540 8.69 20.25 7.47
CA ALA A 540 7.98 20.09 6.21
C ALA A 540 8.07 21.34 5.31
N LYS A 541 7.92 22.54 5.90
CA LYS A 541 8.11 23.81 5.19
C LYS A 541 9.53 23.94 4.63
N LYS A 542 10.54 23.72 5.46
CA LYS A 542 11.95 23.78 5.04
C LYS A 542 12.26 22.80 3.91
N SER A 543 11.69 21.59 3.97
CA SER A 543 11.88 20.55 2.95
C SER A 543 11.37 21.01 1.58
N VAL A 544 10.17 21.61 1.51
CA VAL A 544 9.62 22.09 0.22
C VAL A 544 10.31 23.36 -0.29
N GLU A 545 10.77 24.24 0.60
CA GLU A 545 11.48 25.47 0.21
C GLU A 545 12.88 25.18 -0.33
N SER A 546 13.53 24.12 0.15
CA SER A 546 14.86 23.67 -0.30
C SER A 546 14.85 22.62 -1.41
N PHE A 547 13.68 22.14 -1.84
CA PHE A 547 13.54 21.12 -2.88
C PHE A 547 14.25 21.53 -4.18
N SER A 548 15.22 20.73 -4.65
CA SER A 548 16.09 21.13 -5.77
C SER A 548 15.44 21.06 -7.15
N GLY A 549 14.34 20.32 -7.30
CA GLY A 549 13.63 20.16 -8.57
C GLY A 549 13.78 18.77 -9.19
N LEU A 550 13.28 18.66 -10.42
CA LEU A 550 13.27 17.43 -11.20
C LEU A 550 13.90 17.69 -12.57
N CYS A 551 14.50 16.65 -13.15
CA CYS A 551 14.91 16.71 -14.56
C CYS A 551 13.69 17.03 -15.44
N ARG A 552 13.92 17.82 -16.49
CA ARG A 552 12.89 18.27 -17.44
C ARG A 552 11.67 18.96 -16.81
N ARG A 553 11.81 19.60 -15.64
CA ARG A 553 10.76 20.44 -15.02
C ARG A 553 11.30 21.83 -14.76
N LEU A 554 11.50 22.56 -15.85
CA LEU A 554 12.23 23.82 -15.91
C LEU A 554 13.65 23.65 -15.34
N GLU A 555 14.28 22.55 -15.73
CA GLU A 555 15.63 22.15 -15.34
C GLU A 555 16.63 23.10 -15.99
N TYR A 556 17.56 23.64 -15.22
CA TYR A 556 18.68 24.38 -15.79
C TYR A 556 19.72 23.40 -16.36
N LYS A 557 19.90 23.40 -17.68
CA LYS A 557 20.82 22.49 -18.38
C LYS A 557 22.26 23.00 -18.39
N GLY A 558 22.44 24.32 -18.32
CA GLY A 558 23.74 24.96 -18.32
C GLY A 558 23.72 26.28 -19.10
N THR A 559 24.92 26.75 -19.45
CA THR A 559 25.12 27.98 -20.20
C THR A 559 26.02 27.75 -21.41
N ILE A 560 25.65 28.31 -22.55
CA ILE A 560 26.40 28.30 -23.81
C ILE A 560 26.61 29.76 -24.22
N ASN A 561 27.85 30.22 -24.33
CA ASN A 561 28.19 31.62 -24.68
C ASN A 561 27.34 32.66 -23.94
N GLN A 562 27.25 32.54 -22.61
CA GLN A 562 26.46 33.40 -21.70
C GLN A 562 24.92 33.25 -21.80
N VAL A 563 24.42 32.45 -22.74
CA VAL A 563 23.00 32.11 -22.89
C VAL A 563 22.64 30.97 -21.94
N ARG A 564 21.65 31.18 -21.06
CA ARG A 564 21.17 30.14 -20.13
C ARG A 564 20.20 29.21 -20.84
N VAL A 565 20.33 27.90 -20.68
CA VAL A 565 19.45 26.92 -21.30
C VAL A 565 18.64 26.19 -20.23
N TYR A 566 17.32 26.11 -20.44
CA TYR A 566 16.39 25.41 -19.58
C TYR A 566 15.58 24.37 -20.38
N ASP A 567 15.22 23.25 -19.76
CA ASP A 567 14.37 22.21 -20.35
C ASP A 567 13.11 21.96 -19.51
N ASP A 568 11.96 21.82 -20.18
CA ASP A 568 10.70 21.44 -19.55
C ASP A 568 9.91 20.42 -20.38
N TYR A 569 9.27 19.47 -19.70
CA TYR A 569 8.49 18.38 -20.27
C TYR A 569 7.05 18.79 -20.65
N ALA A 570 6.64 20.04 -20.43
CA ALA A 570 5.28 20.50 -20.70
C ALA A 570 4.83 20.22 -22.14
N VAL A 571 3.64 19.62 -22.26
CA VAL A 571 3.02 19.23 -23.55
C VAL A 571 1.59 19.72 -23.69
N GLN A 572 1.01 20.34 -22.66
CA GLN A 572 -0.35 20.88 -22.72
C GLN A 572 -0.29 22.39 -22.96
N PRO A 573 -1.25 22.98 -23.71
CA PRO A 573 -1.26 24.42 -24.00
C PRO A 573 -1.09 25.29 -22.74
N TYR A 574 -1.87 24.99 -21.70
CA TYR A 574 -1.83 25.72 -20.43
C TYR A 574 -0.49 25.60 -19.68
N THR A 575 0.12 24.40 -19.65
CA THR A 575 1.40 24.20 -18.95
C THR A 575 2.55 24.85 -19.72
N ILE A 576 2.48 24.89 -21.05
CA ILE A 576 3.43 25.62 -21.90
C ILE A 576 3.38 27.12 -21.59
N LEU A 577 2.19 27.72 -21.59
CA LEU A 577 1.99 29.13 -21.28
C LEU A 577 2.51 29.48 -19.89
N LYS A 578 2.08 28.75 -18.85
CA LYS A 578 2.50 29.03 -17.47
C LYS A 578 4.00 28.93 -17.27
N THR A 579 4.61 27.89 -17.82
CA THR A 579 6.04 27.60 -17.64
C THR A 579 6.91 28.62 -18.38
N SER A 580 6.57 28.92 -19.63
CA SER A 580 7.28 29.92 -20.43
C SER A 580 7.20 31.32 -19.83
N ASN A 581 6.03 31.72 -19.33
CA ASN A 581 5.84 33.01 -18.67
C ASN A 581 6.62 33.10 -17.35
N ALA A 582 6.59 32.05 -16.53
CA ALA A 582 7.34 32.03 -15.28
C ALA A 582 8.86 32.18 -15.51
N LEU A 583 9.40 31.53 -16.55
CA LEU A 583 10.81 31.71 -16.90
C LEU A 583 11.09 33.12 -17.43
N LYS A 584 10.23 33.67 -18.29
CA LYS A 584 10.38 35.04 -18.79
C LYS A 584 10.41 36.07 -17.67
N GLU A 585 9.50 35.95 -16.70
CA GLU A 585 9.44 36.82 -15.51
C GLU A 585 10.72 36.72 -14.68
N LYS A 586 11.31 35.53 -14.54
CA LYS A 586 12.58 35.34 -13.82
C LYS A 586 13.81 35.84 -14.59
N SER A 587 13.70 36.05 -15.90
CA SER A 587 14.85 36.31 -16.79
C SER A 587 15.32 37.78 -16.83
N LEU A 588 14.82 38.66 -15.94
CA LEU A 588 15.33 40.03 -15.72
C LEU A 588 15.60 40.81 -17.03
N ASN A 589 14.60 40.89 -17.91
CA ASN A 589 14.66 41.57 -19.23
C ASN A 589 15.53 40.92 -20.32
N LYS A 590 16.10 39.73 -20.09
CA LYS A 590 16.74 38.97 -21.17
C LYS A 590 15.73 38.51 -22.22
N LYS A 591 16.16 38.46 -23.48
CA LYS A 591 15.40 37.83 -24.58
C LYS A 591 15.36 36.31 -24.37
N VAL A 592 14.17 35.74 -24.36
CA VAL A 592 13.87 34.32 -24.18
C VAL A 592 13.33 33.77 -25.50
N VAL A 593 13.98 32.72 -26.01
CA VAL A 593 13.45 31.92 -27.10
C VAL A 593 12.89 30.60 -26.57
N LEU A 594 11.63 30.31 -26.89
CA LEU A 594 10.99 29.03 -26.63
C LEU A 594 11.18 28.13 -27.84
N VAL A 595 11.81 26.98 -27.65
CA VAL A 595 11.85 25.89 -28.64
C VAL A 595 10.80 24.86 -28.24
N PHE A 596 9.69 24.85 -28.95
CA PHE A 596 8.58 23.94 -28.70
C PHE A 596 8.60 22.78 -29.68
N GLU A 597 8.70 21.56 -29.15
CA GLU A 597 8.51 20.31 -29.88
C GLU A 597 7.08 19.81 -29.67
N PRO A 598 6.18 19.97 -30.66
CA PRO A 598 4.80 19.49 -30.52
C PRO A 598 4.80 17.97 -30.37
N HIS A 599 4.05 17.44 -29.39
CA HIS A 599 4.04 16.02 -29.08
C HIS A 599 2.70 15.37 -29.46
N THR A 600 2.76 14.35 -30.33
CA THR A 600 1.66 13.60 -30.97
C THR A 600 0.72 14.42 -31.87
N PHE A 601 0.27 13.84 -32.98
CA PHE A 601 -0.66 14.49 -33.90
C PHE A 601 -2.03 14.69 -33.23
N SER A 602 -2.56 13.63 -32.61
CA SER A 602 -3.86 13.63 -31.93
C SER A 602 -4.03 14.77 -30.94
N ARG A 603 -2.98 15.06 -30.15
CA ARG A 603 -2.97 16.14 -29.16
C ARG A 603 -3.00 17.50 -29.82
N ILE A 604 -2.11 17.74 -30.78
CA ILE A 604 -2.00 19.03 -31.47
C ILE A 604 -3.28 19.32 -32.26
N GLU A 605 -3.89 18.32 -32.89
CA GLU A 605 -5.13 18.49 -33.64
C GLU A 605 -6.34 18.73 -32.73
N THR A 606 -6.47 17.95 -31.65
CA THR A 606 -7.60 18.09 -30.70
C THR A 606 -7.59 19.46 -30.02
N PHE A 607 -6.41 19.93 -29.60
CA PHE A 607 -6.26 21.18 -28.86
C PHE A 607 -5.66 22.31 -29.71
N PHE A 608 -5.82 22.24 -31.04
CA PHE A 608 -5.13 23.15 -31.96
C PHE A 608 -5.38 24.62 -31.64
N ALA A 609 -6.64 24.99 -31.41
CA ALA A 609 -7.02 26.35 -31.05
C ALA A 609 -6.40 26.79 -29.72
N ASP A 610 -6.34 25.91 -28.72
CA ASP A 610 -5.75 26.20 -27.41
C ASP A 610 -4.24 26.36 -27.49
N PHE A 611 -3.54 25.56 -28.32
CA PHE A 611 -2.12 25.74 -28.59
C PHE A 611 -1.85 27.08 -29.25
N VAL A 612 -2.61 27.44 -30.29
CA VAL A 612 -2.46 28.74 -30.97
C VAL A 612 -2.67 29.89 -29.99
N LYS A 613 -3.72 29.82 -29.16
CA LYS A 613 -4.00 30.81 -28.14
C LYS A 613 -2.87 30.92 -27.12
N SER A 614 -2.45 29.79 -26.54
CA SER A 614 -1.42 29.75 -25.48
C SER A 614 -0.05 30.22 -25.97
N LEU A 615 0.34 29.88 -27.20
CA LEU A 615 1.60 30.33 -27.79
C LEU A 615 1.57 31.82 -28.12
N LYS A 616 0.42 32.38 -28.55
CA LYS A 616 0.23 33.83 -28.73
C LYS A 616 0.32 34.58 -27.40
N GLU A 617 -0.32 34.07 -26.36
CA GLU A 617 -0.36 34.67 -25.01
C GLU A 617 0.96 34.53 -24.23
N SER A 618 1.87 33.64 -24.66
CA SER A 618 3.18 33.52 -24.04
C SER A 618 3.93 34.86 -24.08
N LYS A 619 4.66 35.20 -23.02
CA LYS A 619 5.42 36.44 -22.87
C LYS A 619 6.87 36.33 -23.39
N VAL A 620 7.28 35.16 -23.87
CA VAL A 620 8.61 34.96 -24.49
C VAL A 620 8.75 35.80 -25.76
N ASP A 621 9.98 36.09 -26.17
CA ASP A 621 10.24 37.03 -27.26
C ASP A 621 10.12 36.36 -28.64
N GLN A 622 10.47 35.08 -28.72
CA GLN A 622 10.42 34.31 -29.97
C GLN A 622 10.07 32.84 -29.69
N ILE A 623 9.36 32.22 -30.63
CA ILE A 623 8.99 30.81 -30.56
C ILE A 623 9.51 30.08 -31.80
N LEU A 624 10.29 29.02 -31.60
CA LEU A 624 10.71 28.09 -32.63
C LEU A 624 9.88 26.81 -32.47
N ILE A 625 9.14 26.46 -33.50
CA ILE A 625 8.36 25.21 -33.53
C ILE A 625 9.15 24.19 -34.35
N THR A 626 9.48 23.05 -33.76
CA THR A 626 10.17 21.97 -34.48
C THR A 626 9.17 21.08 -35.22
N ASP A 627 9.66 20.09 -35.94
CA ASP A 627 8.85 18.93 -36.37
C ASP A 627 8.00 18.38 -35.21
N VAL A 628 6.78 17.92 -35.51
CA VAL A 628 5.96 17.18 -34.54
C VAL A 628 6.67 15.88 -34.17
N TYR A 629 6.84 15.63 -32.88
CA TYR A 629 7.28 14.33 -32.37
C TYR A 629 6.09 13.35 -32.41
N PRO A 630 6.10 12.36 -33.30
CA PRO A 630 4.92 11.51 -33.55
C PRO A 630 4.65 10.51 -32.43
N ALA A 631 5.64 10.23 -31.59
CA ALA A 631 5.69 9.06 -30.71
C ALA A 631 5.39 7.75 -31.48
N ARG A 632 4.12 7.32 -31.49
CA ARG A 632 3.65 6.09 -32.16
C ARG A 632 2.66 6.35 -33.31
N GLU A 633 2.30 7.60 -33.54
CA GLU A 633 1.27 7.98 -34.50
C GLU A 633 1.86 8.17 -35.90
N LYS A 634 1.03 7.94 -36.93
CA LYS A 634 1.39 8.23 -38.32
C LYS A 634 0.82 9.60 -38.70
N GLY A 635 1.63 10.41 -39.34
CA GLY A 635 1.21 11.72 -39.82
C GLY A 635 2.37 12.50 -40.42
N ASP A 636 2.07 13.60 -41.09
CA ASP A 636 3.07 14.50 -41.64
C ASP A 636 3.55 15.48 -40.56
N LYS A 637 4.72 15.18 -39.99
CA LYS A 637 5.34 15.96 -38.91
C LYS A 637 5.70 17.40 -39.30
N VAL A 638 5.83 17.69 -40.59
CA VAL A 638 6.21 19.00 -41.12
C VAL A 638 4.97 19.86 -41.32
N ILE A 639 3.94 19.32 -41.98
CA ILE A 639 2.73 20.08 -42.34
C ILE A 639 2.02 20.61 -41.08
N LEU A 640 1.85 19.76 -40.07
CA LEU A 640 1.15 20.16 -38.84
C LEU A 640 1.95 21.21 -38.05
N ALA A 641 3.26 21.07 -37.97
CA ALA A 641 4.14 22.04 -37.31
C ALA A 641 4.14 23.40 -38.03
N GLN A 642 4.21 23.40 -39.36
CA GLN A 642 4.12 24.61 -40.17
C GLN A 642 2.76 25.30 -40.02
N LYS A 643 1.67 24.53 -40.04
CA LYS A 643 0.32 25.05 -39.81
C LYS A 643 0.23 25.72 -38.43
N LEU A 644 0.73 25.08 -37.38
CA LEU A 644 0.74 25.64 -36.03
C LEU A 644 1.54 26.96 -35.98
N ALA A 645 2.75 26.99 -36.54
CA ALA A 645 3.59 28.20 -36.57
C ALA A 645 2.88 29.36 -37.28
N ARG A 646 2.31 29.11 -38.47
CA ARG A 646 1.56 30.12 -39.25
C ARG A 646 0.35 30.64 -38.48
N SER A 647 -0.39 29.77 -37.78
CA SER A 647 -1.57 30.17 -37.01
C SER A 647 -1.22 31.01 -35.77
N VAL A 648 -0.04 30.82 -35.18
CA VAL A 648 0.47 31.68 -34.08
C VAL A 648 0.87 33.07 -34.59
N GLY A 649 1.39 33.17 -35.81
CA GLY A 649 1.75 34.44 -36.45
C GLY A 649 3.22 34.82 -36.24
N SER A 650 3.55 36.12 -36.36
CA SER A 650 4.93 36.63 -36.41
C SER A 650 5.82 36.26 -35.21
N LYS A 651 5.22 35.90 -34.07
CA LYS A 651 5.93 35.45 -32.87
C LYS A 651 6.54 34.05 -33.00
N ALA A 652 5.99 33.21 -33.87
CA ALA A 652 6.42 31.83 -34.05
C ALA A 652 6.95 31.58 -35.46
N GLN A 653 8.01 30.79 -35.55
CA GLN A 653 8.53 30.28 -36.81
C GLN A 653 8.73 28.77 -36.75
N TYR A 654 8.44 28.10 -37.86
CA TYR A 654 8.81 26.71 -38.05
C TYR A 654 10.34 26.62 -38.26
N SER A 655 11.00 25.75 -37.51
CA SER A 655 12.46 25.64 -37.45
C SER A 655 13.02 24.32 -37.99
N GLY A 656 12.14 23.41 -38.43
CA GLY A 656 12.52 22.10 -38.95
C GLY A 656 12.81 21.06 -37.86
N SER A 657 13.61 20.06 -38.22
CA SER A 657 14.12 19.05 -37.29
C SER A 657 14.89 19.67 -36.12
N LEU A 658 14.96 18.97 -34.99
CA LEU A 658 15.73 19.41 -33.82
C LEU A 658 17.18 19.80 -34.16
N GLU A 659 17.82 19.05 -35.07
CA GLU A 659 19.17 19.32 -35.57
C GLU A 659 19.27 20.63 -36.36
N ALA A 660 18.26 20.94 -37.17
CA ALA A 660 18.19 22.20 -37.90
C ALA A 660 17.97 23.38 -36.95
N THR A 661 17.10 23.21 -35.96
CA THR A 661 16.87 24.19 -34.89
C THR A 661 18.14 24.45 -34.08
N ALA A 662 18.88 23.40 -33.72
CA ALA A 662 20.15 23.53 -33.00
C ALA A 662 21.20 24.31 -33.81
N ARG A 663 21.35 24.01 -35.11
CA ARG A 663 22.22 24.77 -36.02
C ARG A 663 21.78 26.23 -36.16
N TYR A 664 20.48 26.49 -36.26
CA TYR A 664 19.96 27.86 -36.28
C TYR A 664 20.34 28.60 -34.99
N LEU A 665 20.11 28.00 -33.82
CA LEU A 665 20.43 28.62 -32.54
C LEU A 665 21.93 28.89 -32.39
N SER A 666 22.80 27.95 -32.75
CA SER A 666 24.26 28.12 -32.66
C SER A 666 24.77 29.38 -33.39
N LYS A 667 24.14 29.74 -34.52
CA LYS A 667 24.46 30.93 -35.32
C LYS A 667 23.83 32.22 -34.80
N HIS A 668 22.81 32.13 -33.94
CA HIS A 668 22.02 33.27 -33.46
C HIS A 668 22.01 33.40 -31.92
N LEU A 669 22.92 32.71 -31.22
CA LEU A 669 22.99 32.68 -29.75
C LEU A 669 23.00 34.08 -29.14
N SER A 670 23.77 35.01 -29.72
CA SER A 670 23.89 36.40 -29.24
C SER A 670 22.58 37.19 -29.25
N GLY A 671 21.57 36.75 -30.01
CA GLY A 671 20.24 37.35 -30.02
C GLY A 671 19.38 37.02 -28.80
N PHE A 672 19.81 36.05 -27.98
CA PHE A 672 19.06 35.52 -26.85
C PHE A 672 19.88 35.56 -25.56
N GLY A 673 19.22 35.80 -24.43
CA GLY A 673 19.84 35.60 -23.12
C GLY A 673 19.42 34.28 -22.46
N VAL A 674 18.32 33.68 -22.93
CA VAL A 674 17.77 32.43 -22.41
C VAL A 674 17.15 31.60 -23.54
N ILE A 675 17.39 30.30 -23.54
CA ILE A 675 16.72 29.29 -24.37
C ILE A 675 15.89 28.40 -23.44
N LEU A 676 14.63 28.14 -23.82
CA LEU A 676 13.76 27.16 -23.16
C LEU A 676 13.36 26.08 -24.16
N SER A 677 13.88 24.87 -24.02
CA SER A 677 13.36 23.69 -24.72
C SER A 677 12.12 23.18 -24.02
N MET A 678 11.09 22.82 -24.78
CA MET A 678 9.83 22.35 -24.23
C MET A 678 9.17 21.27 -25.08
N GLY A 679 8.81 20.16 -24.44
CA GLY A 679 8.15 19.01 -25.07
C GLY A 679 8.50 17.70 -24.37
N ALA A 680 7.77 16.62 -24.68
CA ALA A 680 8.01 15.29 -24.10
C ALA A 680 8.92 14.39 -24.95
N GLY A 681 9.20 14.78 -26.20
CA GLY A 681 10.05 14.04 -27.13
C GLY A 681 11.54 14.27 -26.89
N ASP A 682 12.27 14.43 -27.98
CA ASP A 682 13.72 14.50 -28.02
C ASP A 682 14.29 15.89 -27.76
N VAL A 683 13.45 16.91 -27.60
CA VAL A 683 13.89 18.30 -27.41
C VAL A 683 14.82 18.53 -26.21
N TYR A 684 14.87 17.62 -25.23
CA TYR A 684 15.85 17.69 -24.13
C TYR A 684 17.30 17.59 -24.61
N LYS A 685 17.54 16.99 -25.78
CA LYS A 685 18.86 16.89 -26.42
C LYS A 685 19.32 18.22 -27.00
N LEU A 686 18.45 19.24 -27.09
CA LEU A 686 18.75 20.52 -27.72
C LEU A 686 19.99 21.19 -27.10
N PHE A 687 20.16 21.10 -25.78
CA PHE A 687 21.33 21.66 -25.10
C PHE A 687 22.64 21.11 -25.66
N ASP A 688 22.77 19.79 -25.73
CA ASP A 688 23.98 19.12 -26.23
C ASP A 688 24.17 19.38 -27.72
N LEU A 689 23.08 19.37 -28.51
CA LEU A 689 23.14 19.67 -29.94
C LEU A 689 23.62 21.10 -30.22
N VAL A 690 23.07 22.10 -29.52
CA VAL A 690 23.51 23.50 -29.68
C VAL A 690 24.97 23.64 -29.26
N LYS A 691 25.37 23.00 -28.15
CA LYS A 691 26.74 23.01 -27.66
C LYS A 691 27.71 22.42 -28.69
N ASN A 692 27.36 21.30 -29.31
CA ASN A 692 28.20 20.63 -30.31
C ASN A 692 28.33 21.42 -31.63
N HIS A 693 27.34 22.26 -31.95
CA HIS A 693 27.39 23.16 -33.12
C HIS A 693 28.01 24.53 -32.82
N THR A 694 28.31 24.82 -31.55
CA THR A 694 28.96 26.07 -31.17
C THR A 694 30.47 25.88 -31.23
N PRO A 695 31.20 26.68 -32.03
CA PRO A 695 32.65 26.56 -32.18
C PRO A 695 33.44 26.88 -30.91
#